data_AF-A0A2J5I2M2-F1
#
_entry.id   AF-A0A2J5I2M2-F1
#
_cell.length_a   1.000
_cell.length_b   1.000
_cell.length_c   1.000
_cell.angle_alpha   90.00
_cell.angle_beta   90.00
_cell.angle_gamma   90.00
#
_symmetry.space_group_name_H-M   'P 1'
#
loop_
_entity.id
_entity.type
_entity.pdbx_description
1 polymer ?
#
loop_
_entity_poly.entity_id
_entity_poly.type
_entity_poly.pdbx_seq_one_letter_code
_entity_poly.pdbx_strand_id
1 'polypeptide(L)'
;MADRQAVQQNVNTLLSKLDDPDPDMRYMSLNDLLGILSAPTSSFLSHDQHSSSRLAEGLLKALDDQHGDVQNQALKCLAPLVVRLPTDSLTSILEQLSALTASQTVDTSVPNTALRTIVTALPRPQTGQPPSPEAASAHASIAKVLIPRLVGPTPSPFSRRGSTVKGMLEKDQSRGFSSDAIDVLIQVVICFGALLKDSELTGLKASVMSIIDNDTAGTVVTKRALAAISALVLHFSDAQLTTFVAELVERFNSPQLSIVRRRHLIAAVGSIARSAPAKFGPHLPTLAPFVFSAVGETDLGQSVDRRCCNYSLKLDHPGLDRTCRSPALDTVECCSRTASLSTFEHHVAPSKKKKCPDVNMHLSTVLTLSGIGLLGCTTALHIAELPSTKPYDVVPVSGATSFPNMLTPRAEQARCGPGFGHCTDENCCSTAGYCGKTVAHCRSPDCQIDFGHCDALEVPGGNPTDDVPRPKLGSVPYGPQAIRSCTKQGVVALTFDDGPREYTKDLLDLLDRYKAKATFFVTGNNNGKGEIDSPDQPWAGLIRRMVNSGHQLASHTWSHQDLNKITREQRLTQIRFNEAALRNILGSFPTYMRPPYSSCTSQTGCLDDLGVLGYHVILYDIDTEDFRYNSPDQIQKSKDIFDRNLDKKKPSWLIIAHDVHEQTVHNLTEHMLQRLAHDGFRAVTVGECLDDPPELWYRADDGGNGQLSLKSSQGSKNFMASSSRKESKPKNDPKLKTFRGKSKHHHKAAKSQAAPVALVGFGMMGLFFLAAILIQ
;
A
#
# COMPACT_ATOMS: atom_id res chain seq x y z
N MET A 1 -10.08 -48.45 30.25
CA MET A 1 -11.11 -49.05 29.38
C MET A 1 -12.50 -48.46 29.64
N ALA A 2 -13.00 -48.43 30.88
CA ALA A 2 -14.32 -47.88 31.21
C ALA A 2 -14.58 -46.47 30.61
N ASP A 3 -13.63 -45.55 30.76
CA ASP A 3 -13.72 -44.17 30.23
C ASP A 3 -13.92 -44.13 28.69
N ARG A 4 -13.21 -44.99 27.94
CA ARG A 4 -13.41 -45.13 26.47
C ARG A 4 -14.83 -45.57 26.12
N GLN A 5 -15.39 -46.53 26.86
CA GLN A 5 -16.75 -47.02 26.58
C GLN A 5 -17.80 -45.95 26.88
N ALA A 6 -17.63 -45.17 27.95
CA ALA A 6 -18.50 -44.04 28.27
C ALA A 6 -18.44 -42.95 27.18
N VAL A 7 -17.24 -42.56 26.73
CA VAL A 7 -17.08 -41.58 25.64
C VAL A 7 -17.70 -42.11 24.34
N GLN A 8 -17.50 -43.39 24.00
CA GLN A 8 -18.09 -44.00 22.80
C GLN A 8 -19.62 -44.01 22.84
N GLN A 9 -20.22 -44.32 23.99
CA GLN A 9 -21.67 -44.25 24.19
C GLN A 9 -22.18 -42.82 24.08
N ASN A 10 -21.46 -41.84 24.65
CA ASN A 10 -21.83 -40.43 24.55
C ASN A 10 -21.80 -39.93 23.09
N VAL A 11 -20.74 -40.23 22.33
CA VAL A 11 -20.65 -39.92 20.89
C VAL A 11 -21.81 -40.54 20.12
N ASN A 12 -22.17 -41.80 20.39
CA ASN A 12 -23.31 -42.46 19.74
C ASN A 12 -24.64 -41.74 20.03
N THR A 13 -24.86 -41.30 21.28
CA THR A 13 -26.05 -40.54 21.67
C THR A 13 -26.10 -39.17 20.99
N LEU A 14 -24.99 -38.44 20.93
CA LEU A 14 -24.91 -37.15 20.24
C LEU A 14 -25.15 -37.29 18.73
N LEU A 15 -24.61 -38.34 18.10
CA LEU A 15 -24.85 -38.63 16.68
C LEU A 15 -26.33 -38.90 16.39
N SER A 16 -27.06 -39.58 17.26
CA SER A 16 -28.51 -39.79 17.06
C SER A 16 -29.35 -38.52 17.15
N LYS A 17 -28.83 -37.46 17.80
CA LYS A 17 -29.47 -36.15 17.89
C LYS A 17 -29.18 -35.24 16.69
N LEU A 18 -28.28 -35.62 15.77
CA LEU A 18 -28.05 -34.86 14.53
C LEU A 18 -29.21 -34.98 13.52
N ASP A 19 -30.17 -35.87 13.79
CA ASP A 19 -31.40 -36.05 13.01
C ASP A 19 -32.64 -35.47 13.73
N ASP A 20 -32.46 -34.77 14.85
CA ASP A 20 -33.55 -34.13 15.60
C ASP A 20 -34.18 -32.99 14.77
N PRO A 21 -35.51 -32.84 14.70
CA PRO A 21 -36.14 -31.72 14.00
C PRO A 21 -35.72 -30.34 14.52
N ASP A 22 -35.36 -30.21 15.80
CA ASP A 22 -34.97 -28.94 16.42
C ASP A 22 -33.50 -28.55 16.06
N PRO A 23 -33.27 -27.42 15.37
CA PRO A 23 -31.91 -26.99 15.03
C PRO A 23 -31.05 -26.67 16.25
N ASP A 24 -31.62 -26.23 17.37
CA ASP A 24 -30.85 -25.93 18.59
C ASP A 24 -30.34 -27.23 19.23
N MET A 25 -31.14 -28.31 19.18
CA MET A 25 -30.71 -29.64 19.62
C MET A 25 -29.58 -30.21 18.76
N ARG A 26 -29.64 -30.00 17.43
CA ARG A 26 -28.55 -30.39 16.52
C ARG A 26 -27.28 -29.56 16.77
N TYR A 27 -27.41 -28.24 16.92
CA TYR A 27 -26.30 -27.33 17.22
C TYR A 27 -25.63 -27.65 18.56
N MET A 28 -26.40 -27.82 19.64
CA MET A 28 -25.86 -28.22 20.95
C MET A 28 -25.14 -29.57 20.87
N SER A 29 -25.70 -30.54 20.14
CA SER A 29 -25.08 -31.86 19.98
C SER A 29 -23.75 -31.80 19.22
N LEU A 30 -23.63 -30.93 18.21
CA LEU A 30 -22.36 -30.64 17.54
C LEU A 30 -21.37 -29.90 18.44
N ASN A 31 -21.84 -29.01 19.32
CA ASN A 31 -20.99 -28.30 20.28
C ASN A 31 -20.40 -29.22 21.36
N ASP A 32 -21.21 -30.13 21.92
CA ASP A 32 -20.73 -31.16 22.84
C ASP A 32 -19.74 -32.10 22.15
N LEU A 33 -20.04 -32.49 20.90
CA LEU A 33 -19.17 -33.31 20.07
C LEU A 33 -17.83 -32.63 19.76
N LEU A 34 -17.82 -31.32 19.50
CA LEU A 34 -16.59 -30.52 19.34
C LEU A 34 -15.73 -30.55 20.62
N GLY A 35 -16.36 -30.48 21.79
CA GLY A 35 -15.68 -30.63 23.09
C GLY A 35 -14.99 -31.99 23.23
N ILE A 36 -15.69 -33.08 22.90
CA ILE A 36 -15.15 -34.45 22.91
C ILE A 36 -13.99 -34.61 21.92
N LEU A 37 -14.14 -34.10 20.69
CA LEU A 37 -13.11 -34.20 19.65
C LEU A 37 -11.87 -33.37 19.96
N SER A 38 -12.01 -32.27 20.70
CA SER A 38 -10.89 -31.47 21.17
C SER A 38 -10.12 -32.14 22.31
N ALA A 39 -10.78 -32.98 23.12
CA ALA A 39 -10.16 -33.67 24.25
C ALA A 39 -9.20 -34.82 23.83
N PRO A 40 -8.17 -35.15 24.63
CA PRO A 40 -7.29 -36.31 24.37
C PRO A 40 -8.01 -37.68 24.42
N THR A 41 -9.17 -37.75 25.08
CA THR A 41 -9.99 -38.97 25.21
C THR A 41 -10.53 -39.48 23.88
N SER A 42 -10.60 -38.65 22.84
CA SER A 42 -10.99 -39.03 21.47
C SER A 42 -9.87 -39.74 20.68
N SER A 43 -8.69 -39.95 21.26
CA SER A 43 -7.54 -40.61 20.63
C SER A 43 -7.80 -42.05 20.15
N PHE A 44 -8.83 -42.73 20.65
CA PHE A 44 -9.19 -44.07 20.17
C PHE A 44 -9.72 -44.08 18.72
N LEU A 45 -10.18 -42.93 18.19
CA LEU A 45 -10.75 -42.83 16.84
C LEU A 45 -9.76 -43.23 15.74
N SER A 46 -8.45 -43.10 15.98
CA SER A 46 -7.39 -43.53 15.03
C SER A 46 -7.22 -45.04 14.92
N HIS A 47 -7.90 -45.81 15.77
CA HIS A 47 -7.87 -47.27 15.78
C HIS A 47 -9.27 -47.90 15.67
N ASP A 48 -10.33 -47.07 15.60
CA ASP A 48 -11.72 -47.51 15.58
C ASP A 48 -12.40 -47.04 14.28
N GLN A 49 -12.26 -47.87 13.25
CA GLN A 49 -12.76 -47.58 11.90
C GLN A 49 -14.28 -47.39 11.88
N HIS A 50 -15.03 -48.21 12.63
CA HIS A 50 -16.49 -48.14 12.64
C HIS A 50 -16.99 -46.84 13.29
N SER A 51 -16.41 -46.49 14.45
CA SER A 51 -16.80 -45.27 15.17
C SER A 51 -16.37 -44.00 14.42
N SER A 52 -15.21 -44.02 13.76
CA SER A 52 -14.74 -42.89 12.95
C SER A 52 -15.53 -42.70 11.65
N SER A 53 -15.91 -43.77 10.94
CA SER A 53 -16.81 -43.70 9.77
C SER A 53 -18.19 -43.14 10.13
N ARG A 54 -18.85 -43.65 11.18
CA ARG A 54 -20.18 -43.16 11.58
C ARG A 54 -20.17 -41.69 12.02
N LEU A 55 -19.09 -41.27 12.67
CA LEU A 55 -18.90 -39.88 13.06
C LEU A 55 -18.68 -38.97 11.83
N ALA A 56 -17.90 -39.44 10.85
CA ALA A 56 -17.71 -38.75 9.59
C ALA A 56 -19.01 -38.60 8.80
N GLU A 57 -19.79 -39.67 8.65
CA GLU A 57 -21.10 -39.66 7.99
C GLU A 57 -22.08 -38.69 8.67
N GLY A 58 -22.14 -38.68 10.01
CA GLY A 58 -22.97 -37.76 10.76
C GLY A 58 -22.58 -36.29 10.57
N LEU A 59 -21.28 -35.97 10.55
CA LEU A 59 -20.82 -34.60 10.25
C LEU A 59 -21.08 -34.22 8.79
N LEU A 60 -20.90 -35.12 7.83
CA LEU A 60 -21.19 -34.86 6.41
C LEU A 60 -22.68 -34.58 6.19
N LYS A 61 -23.57 -35.28 6.90
CA LYS A 61 -25.01 -34.99 6.92
C LYS A 61 -25.31 -33.61 7.52
N ALA A 62 -24.64 -33.24 8.62
CA ALA A 62 -24.80 -31.93 9.25
C ALA A 62 -24.23 -30.76 8.43
N LEU A 63 -23.36 -31.00 7.44
CA LEU A 63 -22.94 -29.98 6.46
C LEU A 63 -24.02 -29.70 5.41
N ASP A 64 -24.99 -30.59 5.22
CA ASP A 64 -26.15 -30.44 4.32
C ASP A 64 -27.42 -30.01 5.09
N ASP A 65 -27.27 -29.54 6.34
CA ASP A 65 -28.37 -29.00 7.13
C ASP A 65 -28.98 -27.76 6.47
N GLN A 66 -30.26 -27.51 6.69
CA GLN A 66 -30.95 -26.31 6.20
C GLN A 66 -30.58 -25.04 7.00
N HIS A 67 -29.95 -25.17 8.17
CA HIS A 67 -29.60 -24.07 9.07
C HIS A 67 -28.09 -23.80 9.06
N GLY A 68 -27.71 -22.58 8.65
CA GLY A 68 -26.30 -22.19 8.53
C GLY A 68 -25.48 -22.29 9.82
N ASP A 69 -26.10 -22.11 10.99
CA ASP A 69 -25.40 -22.25 12.28
C ASP A 69 -25.01 -23.71 12.58
N VAL A 70 -25.85 -24.67 12.19
CA VAL A 70 -25.58 -26.11 12.30
C VAL A 70 -24.44 -26.49 11.33
N GLN A 71 -24.50 -26.03 10.07
CA GLN A 71 -23.42 -26.21 9.09
C GLN A 71 -22.09 -25.63 9.59
N ASN A 72 -22.10 -24.40 10.11
CA ASN A 72 -20.92 -23.72 10.65
C ASN A 72 -20.34 -24.45 11.87
N GLN A 73 -21.18 -25.04 12.71
CA GLN A 73 -20.71 -25.83 13.85
C GLN A 73 -20.14 -27.20 13.40
N ALA A 74 -20.76 -27.84 12.40
CA ALA A 74 -20.25 -29.08 11.80
C ALA A 74 -18.87 -28.88 11.15
N LEU A 75 -18.64 -27.75 10.46
CA LEU A 75 -17.33 -27.37 9.93
C LEU A 75 -16.24 -27.32 11.01
N LYS A 76 -16.54 -26.77 12.20
CA LYS A 76 -15.59 -26.73 13.34
C LYS A 76 -15.22 -28.13 13.84
N CYS A 77 -16.14 -29.10 13.78
CA CYS A 77 -15.90 -30.48 14.19
C CYS A 77 -14.97 -31.25 13.25
N LEU A 78 -14.88 -30.88 11.97
CA LEU A 78 -14.03 -31.56 10.99
C LEU A 78 -12.54 -31.47 11.34
N ALA A 79 -12.06 -30.28 11.72
CA ALA A 79 -10.64 -30.05 11.98
C ALA A 79 -10.04 -30.96 13.08
N PRO A 80 -10.61 -31.07 14.30
CA PRO A 80 -10.10 -32.00 15.30
C PRO A 80 -10.36 -33.48 14.95
N LEU A 81 -11.38 -33.79 14.14
CA LEU A 81 -11.64 -35.14 13.68
C LEU A 81 -10.56 -35.64 12.71
N VAL A 82 -10.28 -34.94 11.61
CA VAL A 82 -9.45 -35.48 10.52
C VAL A 82 -8.00 -35.79 10.91
N VAL A 83 -7.46 -35.09 11.90
CA VAL A 83 -6.13 -35.36 12.47
C VAL A 83 -6.07 -36.71 13.21
N ARG A 84 -7.23 -37.27 13.58
CA ARG A 84 -7.38 -38.54 14.29
C ARG A 84 -7.92 -39.67 13.41
N LEU A 85 -8.13 -39.44 12.11
CA LEU A 85 -8.70 -40.45 11.21
C LEU A 85 -7.62 -41.39 10.64
N PRO A 86 -7.93 -42.69 10.49
CA PRO A 86 -7.18 -43.57 9.60
C PRO A 86 -7.19 -43.07 8.15
N THR A 87 -6.16 -43.38 7.38
CA THR A 87 -5.97 -42.94 5.99
C THR A 87 -7.14 -43.32 5.08
N ASP A 88 -7.78 -44.47 5.31
CA ASP A 88 -8.94 -44.92 4.54
C ASP A 88 -10.20 -44.06 4.85
N SER A 89 -10.46 -43.75 6.13
CA SER A 89 -11.54 -42.84 6.53
C SER A 89 -11.33 -41.43 5.96
N LEU A 90 -10.11 -40.91 6.05
CA LEU A 90 -9.76 -39.60 5.48
C LEU A 90 -10.00 -39.57 3.96
N THR A 91 -9.57 -40.62 3.26
CA THR A 91 -9.77 -40.77 1.82
C THR A 91 -11.26 -40.79 1.47
N SER A 92 -12.07 -41.55 2.22
CA SER A 92 -13.52 -41.63 2.02
C SER A 92 -14.25 -40.29 2.20
N ILE A 93 -13.89 -39.52 3.24
CA ILE A 93 -14.45 -38.17 3.46
C ILE A 93 -14.08 -37.22 2.32
N LEU A 94 -12.82 -37.25 1.87
CA LEU A 94 -12.37 -36.43 0.75
C LEU A 94 -13.12 -36.79 -0.54
N GLU A 95 -13.40 -38.08 -0.79
CA GLU A 95 -14.18 -38.55 -1.95
C GLU A 95 -15.63 -38.06 -1.87
N GLN A 96 -16.28 -38.19 -0.70
CA GLN A 96 -17.67 -37.76 -0.48
C GLN A 96 -17.83 -36.24 -0.61
N LEU A 97 -16.97 -35.43 0.05
CA LEU A 97 -16.99 -33.96 -0.10
C LEU A 97 -16.70 -33.53 -1.54
N SER A 98 -15.72 -34.16 -2.20
CA SER A 98 -15.40 -33.85 -3.60
C SER A 98 -16.50 -34.28 -4.58
N ALA A 99 -17.39 -35.19 -4.19
CA ALA A 99 -18.60 -35.53 -4.94
C ALA A 99 -19.71 -34.49 -4.72
N LEU A 100 -19.91 -34.01 -3.49
CA LEU A 100 -20.87 -32.93 -3.19
C LEU A 100 -20.54 -31.63 -3.96
N THR A 101 -19.25 -31.30 -4.17
CA THR A 101 -18.85 -30.16 -5.03
C THR A 101 -19.28 -30.29 -6.50
N ALA A 102 -19.64 -31.49 -6.97
CA ALA A 102 -20.14 -31.75 -8.32
C ALA A 102 -21.68 -31.76 -8.40
N SER A 103 -22.39 -31.54 -7.28
CA SER A 103 -23.85 -31.50 -7.26
C SER A 103 -24.38 -30.21 -7.89
N GLN A 104 -25.34 -30.34 -8.81
CA GLN A 104 -26.01 -29.20 -9.45
C GLN A 104 -27.13 -28.59 -8.59
N THR A 105 -27.58 -29.28 -7.53
CA THR A 105 -28.71 -28.86 -6.70
C THR A 105 -28.32 -28.18 -5.39
N VAL A 106 -27.08 -28.37 -4.92
CA VAL A 106 -26.60 -27.89 -3.62
C VAL A 106 -25.69 -26.67 -3.80
N ASP A 107 -25.60 -25.80 -2.80
CA ASP A 107 -24.54 -24.78 -2.75
C ASP A 107 -23.18 -25.46 -2.53
N THR A 108 -22.23 -25.22 -3.43
CA THR A 108 -20.90 -25.83 -3.36
C THR A 108 -19.96 -25.08 -2.43
N SER A 109 -20.36 -23.93 -1.87
CA SER A 109 -19.55 -23.14 -0.93
C SER A 109 -19.19 -23.93 0.35
N VAL A 110 -20.16 -24.64 0.95
CA VAL A 110 -19.97 -25.41 2.20
C VAL A 110 -19.06 -26.62 1.98
N PRO A 111 -19.27 -27.49 0.95
CA PRO A 111 -18.31 -28.57 0.65
C PRO A 111 -16.90 -28.08 0.33
N ASN A 112 -16.72 -26.97 -0.40
CA ASN A 112 -15.38 -26.39 -0.64
C ASN A 112 -14.75 -25.87 0.66
N THR A 113 -15.54 -25.25 1.56
CA THR A 113 -15.08 -24.79 2.87
C THR A 113 -14.70 -25.94 3.79
N ALA A 114 -15.44 -27.06 3.73
CA ALA A 114 -15.10 -28.29 4.43
C ALA A 114 -13.76 -28.87 3.93
N LEU A 115 -13.57 -28.97 2.61
CA LEU A 115 -12.29 -29.41 2.01
C LEU A 115 -11.11 -28.53 2.47
N ARG A 116 -11.26 -27.19 2.44
CA ARG A 116 -10.23 -26.26 2.94
C ARG A 116 -9.92 -26.46 4.42
N THR A 117 -10.96 -26.62 5.25
CA THR A 117 -10.82 -26.87 6.69
C THR A 117 -10.03 -28.15 6.95
N ILE A 118 -10.33 -29.23 6.23
CA ILE A 118 -9.61 -30.51 6.32
C ILE A 118 -8.14 -30.35 5.90
N VAL A 119 -7.88 -29.79 4.71
CA VAL A 119 -6.51 -29.58 4.19
C VAL A 119 -5.67 -28.71 5.13
N THR A 120 -6.29 -27.76 5.85
CA THR A 120 -5.61 -26.90 6.83
C THR A 120 -5.28 -27.62 8.14
N ALA A 121 -6.12 -28.55 8.56
CA ALA A 121 -5.97 -29.27 9.83
C ALA A 121 -4.96 -30.44 9.74
N LEU A 122 -4.81 -31.05 8.56
CA LEU A 122 -3.96 -32.24 8.38
C LEU A 122 -2.47 -32.00 8.71
N PRO A 123 -1.74 -33.03 9.17
CA PRO A 123 -0.29 -32.99 9.31
C PRO A 123 0.40 -32.58 8.00
N ARG A 124 1.34 -31.64 8.10
CA ARG A 124 1.98 -30.98 6.95
C ARG A 124 3.51 -30.98 7.08
N PRO A 125 4.26 -31.02 5.96
CA PRO A 125 5.73 -31.01 5.98
C PRO A 125 6.28 -29.76 6.67
N GLN A 126 7.39 -29.93 7.41
CA GLN A 126 8.12 -28.82 8.02
C GLN A 126 9.29 -28.37 7.13
N THR A 127 9.47 -27.06 6.98
CA THR A 127 10.53 -26.48 6.15
C THR A 127 11.92 -26.93 6.62
N GLY A 128 12.70 -27.51 5.71
CA GLY A 128 14.07 -27.96 6.00
C GLY A 128 14.18 -29.30 6.75
N GLN A 129 13.07 -30.03 6.93
CA GLN A 129 13.06 -31.38 7.49
C GLN A 129 12.46 -32.39 6.50
N PRO A 130 12.83 -33.69 6.57
CA PRO A 130 12.11 -34.72 5.83
C PRO A 130 10.64 -34.80 6.29
N PRO A 131 9.69 -35.15 5.40
CA PRO A 131 8.29 -35.28 5.79
C PRO A 131 8.09 -36.38 6.82
N SER A 132 7.26 -36.11 7.83
CA SER A 132 6.86 -37.14 8.79
C SER A 132 5.97 -38.20 8.11
N PRO A 133 5.88 -39.43 8.65
CA PRO A 133 4.98 -40.47 8.12
C PRO A 133 3.52 -40.01 8.03
N GLU A 134 3.06 -39.23 8.99
CA GLU A 134 1.71 -38.69 9.05
C GLU A 134 1.47 -37.64 7.95
N ALA A 135 2.43 -36.73 7.73
CA ALA A 135 2.37 -35.74 6.66
C ALA A 135 2.44 -36.39 5.26
N ALA A 136 3.27 -37.43 5.10
CA ALA A 136 3.34 -38.22 3.87
C ALA A 136 2.03 -38.99 3.62
N SER A 137 1.40 -39.58 4.65
CA SER A 137 0.12 -40.28 4.51
C SER A 137 -1.04 -39.32 4.25
N ALA A 138 -1.07 -38.15 4.89
CA ALA A 138 -2.05 -37.12 4.62
C ALA A 138 -1.94 -36.62 3.16
N HIS A 139 -0.71 -36.35 2.70
CA HIS A 139 -0.45 -36.01 1.31
C HIS A 139 -0.90 -37.12 0.34
N ALA A 140 -0.68 -38.41 0.68
CA ALA A 140 -1.12 -39.52 -0.16
C ALA A 140 -2.65 -39.54 -0.39
N SER A 141 -3.46 -39.26 0.64
CA SER A 141 -4.92 -39.12 0.48
C SER A 141 -5.30 -37.90 -0.39
N ILE A 142 -4.63 -36.75 -0.20
CA ILE A 142 -4.84 -35.54 -1.01
C ILE A 142 -4.48 -35.77 -2.49
N ALA A 143 -3.35 -36.41 -2.76
CA ALA A 143 -2.88 -36.73 -4.10
C ALA A 143 -3.72 -37.82 -4.78
N LYS A 144 -4.25 -38.79 -4.03
CA LYS A 144 -5.14 -39.85 -4.55
C LYS A 144 -6.51 -39.31 -4.97
N VAL A 145 -7.07 -38.36 -4.22
CA VAL A 145 -8.46 -37.91 -4.37
C VAL A 145 -8.56 -36.47 -4.85
N LEU A 146 -8.07 -35.53 -4.05
CA LEU A 146 -8.39 -34.11 -4.20
C LEU A 146 -7.67 -33.47 -5.40
N ILE A 147 -6.40 -33.80 -5.65
CA ILE A 147 -5.67 -33.27 -6.81
C ILE A 147 -6.31 -33.70 -8.14
N PRO A 148 -6.62 -35.00 -8.38
CA PRO A 148 -7.39 -35.41 -9.55
C PRO A 148 -8.76 -34.71 -9.65
N ARG A 149 -9.47 -34.53 -8.54
CA ARG A 149 -10.78 -33.84 -8.51
C ARG A 149 -10.68 -32.34 -8.83
N LEU A 150 -9.60 -31.66 -8.44
CA LEU A 150 -9.33 -30.27 -8.81
C LEU A 150 -9.04 -30.13 -10.31
N VAL A 151 -8.15 -30.98 -10.85
CA VAL A 151 -7.65 -30.88 -12.23
C VAL A 151 -8.68 -31.38 -13.25
N GLY A 152 -9.25 -32.56 -13.02
CA GLY A 152 -10.25 -33.21 -13.88
C GLY A 152 -9.75 -33.73 -15.24
N PRO A 153 -10.62 -34.41 -16.01
CA PRO A 153 -11.84 -35.08 -15.55
C PRO A 153 -11.53 -36.46 -14.94
N THR A 154 -12.27 -36.85 -13.90
CA THR A 154 -12.04 -38.12 -13.15
C THR A 154 -13.14 -39.14 -13.39
N PRO A 155 -12.91 -40.46 -13.30
CA PRO A 155 -14.00 -41.44 -13.27
C PRO A 155 -15.01 -41.15 -12.15
N SER A 156 -16.30 -41.35 -12.39
CA SER A 156 -17.32 -41.19 -11.35
C SER A 156 -17.39 -42.40 -10.42
N PRO A 157 -17.25 -42.23 -9.09
CA PRO A 157 -17.43 -43.33 -8.14
C PRO A 157 -18.91 -43.73 -7.94
N PHE A 158 -19.87 -42.89 -8.33
CA PHE A 158 -21.31 -43.08 -8.04
C PHE A 158 -22.22 -43.17 -9.29
N SER A 159 -21.68 -43.02 -10.50
CA SER A 159 -22.44 -43.05 -11.76
C SER A 159 -22.17 -44.31 -12.59
N ARG A 160 -22.92 -44.49 -13.68
CA ARG A 160 -22.80 -45.64 -14.60
C ARG A 160 -21.36 -45.79 -15.11
N ARG A 161 -20.88 -47.04 -15.28
CA ARG A 161 -19.55 -47.35 -15.83
C ARG A 161 -19.24 -46.49 -17.07
N GLY A 162 -18.15 -45.72 -17.01
CA GLY A 162 -17.71 -44.82 -18.08
C GLY A 162 -18.12 -43.35 -17.92
N SER A 163 -18.97 -43.00 -16.96
CA SER A 163 -19.28 -41.60 -16.64
C SER A 163 -18.08 -40.90 -15.99
N THR A 164 -17.66 -39.78 -16.54
CA THR A 164 -16.62 -38.89 -15.97
C THR A 164 -17.26 -37.73 -15.19
N VAL A 165 -16.59 -37.33 -14.11
CA VAL A 165 -16.92 -36.15 -13.31
C VAL A 165 -15.94 -35.04 -13.66
N LYS A 166 -16.50 -33.88 -13.97
CA LYS A 166 -15.78 -32.66 -14.30
C LYS A 166 -14.84 -32.22 -13.16
N GLY A 167 -13.67 -31.69 -13.49
CA GLY A 167 -12.75 -31.08 -12.53
C GLY A 167 -13.39 -29.86 -11.85
N MET A 168 -13.10 -29.66 -10.55
CA MET A 168 -13.65 -28.56 -9.76
C MET A 168 -13.23 -27.17 -10.29
N LEU A 169 -12.13 -27.10 -11.03
CA LEU A 169 -11.59 -25.87 -11.63
C LEU A 169 -12.05 -25.63 -13.08
N GLU A 170 -12.73 -26.60 -13.70
CA GLU A 170 -13.25 -26.42 -15.06
C GLU A 170 -14.56 -25.59 -15.04
N LYS A 171 -14.79 -24.80 -16.08
CA LYS A 171 -15.97 -23.93 -16.19
C LYS A 171 -17.29 -24.71 -16.25
N ASP A 172 -18.18 -24.56 -15.27
CA ASP A 172 -19.57 -25.00 -15.38
C ASP A 172 -20.36 -24.13 -16.36
N GLN A 173 -21.29 -24.72 -17.12
CA GLN A 173 -22.08 -23.99 -18.12
C GLN A 173 -23.11 -23.04 -17.48
N SER A 174 -23.62 -23.37 -16.30
CA SER A 174 -24.65 -22.63 -15.57
C SER A 174 -24.07 -21.73 -14.48
N ARG A 175 -23.09 -22.22 -13.71
CA ARG A 175 -22.49 -21.54 -12.56
C ARG A 175 -21.15 -20.84 -12.87
N GLY A 176 -20.56 -21.10 -14.03
CA GLY A 176 -19.23 -20.57 -14.38
C GLY A 176 -18.10 -21.28 -13.62
N PHE A 177 -17.04 -20.55 -13.30
CA PHE A 177 -15.91 -21.08 -12.50
C PHE A 177 -16.18 -20.92 -11.01
N SER A 178 -15.94 -21.96 -10.20
CA SER A 178 -15.99 -21.84 -8.74
C SER A 178 -14.75 -21.11 -8.22
N SER A 179 -14.98 -19.94 -7.59
CA SER A 179 -13.95 -19.22 -6.86
C SER A 179 -13.42 -20.01 -5.66
N ASP A 180 -14.27 -20.83 -5.03
CA ASP A 180 -13.93 -21.54 -3.78
C ASP A 180 -13.14 -22.81 -4.05
N ALA A 181 -13.34 -23.45 -5.21
CA ALA A 181 -12.47 -24.52 -5.70
C ALA A 181 -11.03 -24.03 -5.93
N ILE A 182 -10.83 -22.76 -6.34
CA ILE A 182 -9.49 -22.17 -6.44
C ILE A 182 -8.87 -21.99 -5.05
N ASP A 183 -9.66 -21.59 -4.04
CA ASP A 183 -9.18 -21.49 -2.66
C ASP A 183 -8.84 -22.88 -2.07
N VAL A 184 -9.53 -23.94 -2.48
CA VAL A 184 -9.14 -25.34 -2.17
C VAL A 184 -7.77 -25.66 -2.76
N LEU A 185 -7.53 -25.35 -4.05
CA LEU A 185 -6.22 -25.53 -4.68
C LEU A 185 -5.13 -24.73 -3.95
N ILE A 186 -5.36 -23.45 -3.67
CA ILE A 186 -4.40 -22.58 -2.96
C ILE A 186 -4.05 -23.20 -1.60
N GLN A 187 -5.05 -23.68 -0.86
CA GLN A 187 -4.83 -24.32 0.44
C GLN A 187 -4.03 -25.63 0.33
N VAL A 188 -4.26 -26.45 -0.71
CA VAL A 188 -3.48 -27.66 -0.99
C VAL A 188 -2.02 -27.30 -1.28
N VAL A 189 -1.76 -26.29 -2.12
CA VAL A 189 -0.39 -25.86 -2.45
C VAL A 189 0.31 -25.27 -1.23
N ILE A 190 -0.35 -24.44 -0.42
CA ILE A 190 0.23 -23.87 0.80
C ILE A 190 0.56 -24.94 1.85
N CYS A 191 -0.31 -25.94 2.04
CA CYS A 191 -0.08 -27.00 3.04
C CYS A 191 0.89 -28.09 2.57
N PHE A 192 0.85 -28.47 1.29
CA PHE A 192 1.51 -29.68 0.78
C PHE A 192 2.46 -29.44 -0.40
N GLY A 193 2.68 -28.20 -0.84
CA GLY A 193 3.46 -27.86 -2.03
C GLY A 193 4.86 -28.47 -2.10
N ALA A 194 5.52 -28.69 -0.96
CA ALA A 194 6.83 -29.35 -0.88
C ALA A 194 6.81 -30.87 -1.15
N LEU A 195 5.62 -31.49 -1.25
CA LEU A 195 5.42 -32.92 -1.52
C LEU A 195 4.74 -33.19 -2.86
N LEU A 196 4.27 -32.15 -3.56
CA LEU A 196 3.64 -32.25 -4.87
C LEU A 196 4.64 -32.73 -5.91
N LYS A 197 4.23 -33.68 -6.75
CA LYS A 197 5.01 -34.20 -7.87
C LYS A 197 4.94 -33.27 -9.08
N ASP A 198 5.91 -33.39 -9.98
CA ASP A 198 5.95 -32.59 -11.21
C ASP A 198 4.68 -32.71 -12.08
N SER A 199 4.08 -33.91 -12.14
CA SER A 199 2.82 -34.14 -12.84
C SER A 199 1.63 -33.43 -12.18
N GLU A 200 1.63 -33.35 -10.84
CA GLU A 200 0.58 -32.71 -10.04
C GLU A 200 0.69 -31.18 -10.16
N LEU A 201 1.90 -30.62 -10.01
CA LEU A 201 2.19 -29.21 -10.27
C LEU A 201 1.82 -28.78 -11.70
N THR A 202 2.16 -29.59 -12.69
CA THR A 202 1.85 -29.32 -14.10
C THR A 202 0.34 -29.34 -14.37
N GLY A 203 -0.39 -30.31 -13.82
CA GLY A 203 -1.84 -30.41 -13.93
C GLY A 203 -2.56 -29.22 -13.27
N LEU A 204 -2.21 -28.91 -12.02
CA LEU A 204 -2.77 -27.78 -11.28
C LEU A 204 -2.51 -26.44 -12.00
N LYS A 205 -1.28 -26.22 -12.50
CA LYS A 205 -0.94 -25.07 -13.34
C LYS A 205 -1.78 -25.00 -14.60
N ALA A 206 -1.96 -26.11 -15.33
CA ALA A 206 -2.74 -26.15 -16.56
C ALA A 206 -4.22 -25.79 -16.30
N SER A 207 -4.83 -26.34 -15.24
CA SER A 207 -6.19 -25.99 -14.84
C SER A 207 -6.31 -24.51 -14.48
N VAL A 208 -5.41 -23.95 -13.67
CA VAL A 208 -5.42 -22.51 -13.31
C VAL A 208 -5.22 -21.62 -14.54
N MET A 209 -4.31 -21.98 -15.45
CA MET A 209 -4.11 -21.25 -16.70
C MET A 209 -5.34 -21.31 -17.60
N SER A 210 -6.11 -22.41 -17.63
CA SER A 210 -7.38 -22.48 -18.38
C SER A 210 -8.44 -21.47 -17.90
N ILE A 211 -8.34 -21.00 -16.65
CA ILE A 211 -9.17 -19.94 -16.08
C ILE A 211 -8.64 -18.56 -16.54
N ILE A 212 -7.33 -18.35 -16.46
CA ILE A 212 -6.65 -17.09 -16.85
C ILE A 212 -6.79 -16.82 -18.36
N ASP A 213 -6.69 -17.87 -19.17
CA ASP A 213 -6.88 -17.86 -20.63
C ASP A 213 -8.36 -17.63 -21.04
N ASN A 214 -9.31 -17.64 -20.10
CA ASN A 214 -10.73 -17.52 -20.39
C ASN A 214 -11.26 -16.08 -20.20
N ASP A 215 -11.61 -15.42 -21.30
CA ASP A 215 -12.14 -14.04 -21.30
C ASP A 215 -13.45 -13.87 -20.54
N THR A 216 -14.18 -14.95 -20.27
CA THR A 216 -15.43 -14.94 -19.49
C THR A 216 -15.23 -15.25 -18.01
N ALA A 217 -13.98 -15.43 -17.54
CA ALA A 217 -13.69 -15.56 -16.11
C ALA A 217 -14.00 -14.24 -15.38
N GLY A 218 -14.83 -14.32 -14.34
CA GLY A 218 -15.17 -13.16 -13.51
C GLY A 218 -13.96 -12.62 -12.75
N THR A 219 -13.94 -11.31 -12.47
CA THR A 219 -12.77 -10.63 -11.87
C THR A 219 -12.30 -11.24 -10.55
N VAL A 220 -13.22 -11.71 -9.70
CA VAL A 220 -12.91 -12.42 -8.45
C VAL A 220 -12.21 -13.76 -8.72
N VAL A 221 -12.71 -14.52 -9.70
CA VAL A 221 -12.14 -15.81 -10.12
C VAL A 221 -10.73 -15.59 -10.68
N THR A 222 -10.55 -14.62 -11.58
CA THR A 222 -9.23 -14.30 -12.15
C THR A 222 -8.25 -13.84 -11.07
N LYS A 223 -8.66 -13.02 -10.09
CA LYS A 223 -7.81 -12.63 -8.95
C LYS A 223 -7.38 -13.84 -8.12
N ARG A 224 -8.28 -14.79 -7.82
CA ARG A 224 -7.93 -16.04 -7.12
C ARG A 224 -7.03 -16.94 -7.98
N ALA A 225 -7.27 -17.05 -9.29
CA ALA A 225 -6.42 -17.81 -10.20
C ALA A 225 -4.99 -17.25 -10.27
N LEU A 226 -4.82 -15.92 -10.27
CA LEU A 226 -3.52 -15.27 -10.19
C LEU A 226 -2.81 -15.54 -8.84
N ALA A 227 -3.54 -15.57 -7.73
CA ALA A 227 -2.99 -15.97 -6.43
C ALA A 227 -2.56 -17.46 -6.41
N ALA A 228 -3.32 -18.33 -7.08
CA ALA A 228 -2.95 -19.73 -7.28
C ALA A 228 -1.65 -19.89 -8.09
N ILE A 229 -1.44 -19.09 -9.15
CA ILE A 229 -0.14 -19.05 -9.86
C ILE A 229 0.98 -18.60 -8.90
N SER A 230 0.78 -17.52 -8.13
CA SER A 230 1.80 -17.07 -7.17
C SER A 230 2.19 -18.15 -6.15
N ALA A 231 1.23 -18.96 -5.68
CA ALA A 231 1.49 -20.08 -4.78
C ALA A 231 2.23 -21.24 -5.47
N LEU A 232 1.77 -21.67 -6.66
CA LEU A 232 2.34 -22.80 -7.41
C LEU A 232 3.82 -22.58 -7.78
N VAL A 233 4.14 -21.37 -8.24
CA VAL A 233 5.47 -21.00 -8.75
C VAL A 233 6.58 -21.13 -7.71
N LEU A 234 6.27 -20.98 -6.42
CA LEU A 234 7.23 -21.19 -5.32
C LEU A 234 7.82 -22.62 -5.35
N HIS A 235 6.99 -23.60 -5.73
CA HIS A 235 7.30 -25.03 -5.74
C HIS A 235 7.83 -25.54 -7.08
N PHE A 236 7.86 -24.72 -8.13
CA PHE A 236 8.44 -25.11 -9.41
C PHE A 236 9.97 -25.20 -9.33
N SER A 237 10.55 -26.23 -9.96
CA SER A 237 11.95 -26.23 -10.37
C SER A 237 12.21 -25.18 -11.46
N ASP A 238 13.47 -24.78 -11.64
CA ASP A 238 13.84 -23.79 -12.66
C ASP A 238 13.51 -24.28 -14.08
N ALA A 239 13.55 -25.60 -14.31
CA ALA A 239 13.11 -26.23 -15.56
C ALA A 239 11.60 -26.07 -15.78
N GLN A 240 10.77 -26.31 -14.75
CA GLN A 240 9.31 -26.10 -14.83
C GLN A 240 8.95 -24.63 -15.03
N LEU A 241 9.65 -23.71 -14.37
CA LEU A 241 9.46 -22.28 -14.59
C LEU A 241 9.86 -21.87 -16.01
N THR A 242 10.98 -22.39 -16.53
CA THR A 242 11.41 -22.17 -17.93
C THR A 242 10.33 -22.62 -18.93
N THR A 243 9.78 -23.83 -18.75
CA THR A 243 8.68 -24.35 -19.57
C THR A 243 7.43 -23.47 -19.45
N PHE A 244 7.07 -23.03 -18.24
CA PHE A 244 5.93 -22.14 -18.03
C PHE A 244 6.11 -20.76 -18.69
N VAL A 245 7.33 -20.22 -18.68
CA VAL A 245 7.67 -18.97 -19.37
C VAL A 245 7.54 -19.12 -20.89
N ALA A 246 8.03 -20.21 -21.48
CA ALA A 246 7.86 -20.50 -22.90
C ALA A 246 6.36 -20.61 -23.28
N GLU A 247 5.58 -21.29 -22.44
CA GLU A 247 4.13 -21.40 -22.53
C GLU A 247 3.38 -20.04 -22.42
N LEU A 248 3.92 -19.07 -21.70
CA LEU A 248 3.37 -17.71 -21.63
C LEU A 248 3.70 -16.92 -22.90
N VAL A 249 4.92 -17.05 -23.43
CA VAL A 249 5.33 -16.46 -24.72
C VAL A 249 4.44 -16.95 -25.86
N GLU A 250 4.16 -18.25 -25.92
CA GLU A 250 3.24 -18.83 -26.91
C GLU A 250 1.83 -18.21 -26.80
N ARG A 251 1.31 -18.02 -25.58
CA ARG A 251 0.01 -17.38 -25.35
C ARG A 251 0.00 -15.90 -25.75
N PHE A 252 1.08 -15.17 -25.49
CA PHE A 252 1.23 -13.78 -25.93
C PHE A 252 1.31 -13.64 -27.45
N ASN A 253 1.92 -14.62 -28.13
CA ASN A 253 2.00 -14.67 -29.59
C ASN A 253 0.76 -15.27 -30.27
N SER A 254 -0.32 -15.54 -29.51
CA SER A 254 -1.55 -16.09 -30.06
C SER A 254 -2.21 -15.11 -31.05
N PRO A 255 -2.53 -15.51 -32.29
CA PRO A 255 -3.02 -14.59 -33.34
C PRO A 255 -4.41 -14.02 -33.08
N GLN A 256 -5.10 -14.49 -32.04
CA GLN A 256 -6.41 -14.00 -31.58
C GLN A 256 -6.36 -13.64 -30.08
N LEU A 257 -5.24 -13.05 -29.63
CA LEU A 257 -5.09 -12.58 -28.25
C LEU A 257 -5.97 -11.36 -28.00
N SER A 258 -7.07 -11.56 -27.26
CA SER A 258 -7.95 -10.46 -26.84
C SER A 258 -7.26 -9.52 -25.83
N ILE A 259 -7.80 -8.30 -25.71
CA ILE A 259 -7.36 -7.30 -24.73
C ILE A 259 -7.50 -7.84 -23.29
N VAL A 260 -8.59 -8.57 -23.01
CA VAL A 260 -8.88 -9.16 -21.69
C VAL A 260 -7.85 -10.23 -21.35
N ARG A 261 -7.59 -11.17 -22.26
CA ARG A 261 -6.56 -12.21 -22.10
C ARG A 261 -5.17 -11.61 -22.01
N ARG A 262 -4.80 -10.62 -22.85
CA ARG A 262 -3.50 -9.91 -22.76
C ARG A 262 -3.29 -9.34 -21.36
N ARG A 263 -4.30 -8.66 -20.81
CA ARG A 263 -4.27 -8.12 -19.43
C ARG A 263 -4.12 -9.22 -18.37
N HIS A 264 -4.81 -10.35 -18.52
CA HIS A 264 -4.69 -11.47 -17.58
C HIS A 264 -3.30 -12.14 -17.64
N LEU A 265 -2.70 -12.28 -18.83
CA LEU A 265 -1.34 -12.79 -19.00
C LEU A 265 -0.29 -11.83 -18.41
N ILE A 266 -0.42 -10.51 -18.62
CA ILE A 266 0.44 -9.50 -17.98
C ILE A 266 0.35 -9.60 -16.46
N ALA A 267 -0.87 -9.69 -15.92
CA ALA A 267 -1.06 -9.87 -14.48
C ALA A 267 -0.47 -11.19 -13.96
N ALA A 268 -0.46 -12.26 -14.78
CA ALA A 268 0.21 -13.52 -14.44
C ALA A 268 1.74 -13.36 -14.39
N VAL A 269 2.35 -12.66 -15.35
CA VAL A 269 3.78 -12.30 -15.33
C VAL A 269 4.12 -11.52 -14.05
N GLY A 270 3.32 -10.51 -13.69
CA GLY A 270 3.50 -9.75 -12.44
C GLY A 270 3.33 -10.60 -11.19
N SER A 271 2.44 -11.60 -11.21
CA SER A 271 2.24 -12.54 -10.10
C SER A 271 3.40 -13.53 -9.91
N ILE A 272 4.06 -13.94 -10.99
CA ILE A 272 5.30 -14.75 -10.98
C ILE A 272 6.46 -13.90 -10.44
N ALA A 273 6.62 -12.68 -10.96
CA ALA A 273 7.68 -11.75 -10.56
C ALA A 273 7.60 -11.39 -9.06
N ARG A 274 6.40 -11.21 -8.51
CA ARG A 274 6.20 -10.98 -7.07
C ARG A 274 6.54 -12.18 -6.20
N SER A 275 6.16 -13.40 -6.59
CA SER A 275 6.26 -14.56 -5.70
C SER A 275 7.63 -15.24 -5.72
N ALA A 276 8.28 -15.35 -6.88
CA ALA A 276 9.58 -16.02 -7.01
C ALA A 276 10.63 -15.10 -7.67
N PRO A 277 11.01 -13.98 -7.01
CA PRO A 277 11.79 -12.93 -7.65
C PRO A 277 13.16 -13.39 -8.17
N ALA A 278 13.86 -14.23 -7.38
CA ALA A 278 15.13 -14.85 -7.76
C ALA A 278 15.00 -15.71 -9.03
N LYS A 279 14.09 -16.70 -9.00
CA LYS A 279 13.85 -17.63 -10.12
C LYS A 279 13.33 -16.93 -11.37
N PHE A 280 12.57 -15.84 -11.23
CA PHE A 280 12.04 -15.07 -12.36
C PHE A 280 13.08 -14.20 -13.05
N GLY A 281 14.12 -13.74 -12.33
CA GLY A 281 15.15 -12.83 -12.86
C GLY A 281 15.73 -13.21 -14.23
N PRO A 282 16.18 -14.48 -14.45
CA PRO A 282 16.67 -14.95 -15.74
C PRO A 282 15.66 -14.89 -16.90
N HIS A 283 14.36 -14.92 -16.60
CA HIS A 283 13.28 -14.91 -17.59
C HIS A 283 12.75 -13.51 -17.93
N LEU A 284 13.18 -12.48 -17.18
CA LEU A 284 12.74 -11.11 -17.37
C LEU A 284 12.99 -10.59 -18.81
N PRO A 285 14.15 -10.81 -19.47
CA PRO A 285 14.37 -10.34 -20.84
C PRO A 285 13.40 -10.94 -21.87
N THR A 286 12.90 -12.15 -21.61
CA THR A 286 11.97 -12.87 -22.50
C THR A 286 10.54 -12.34 -22.37
N LEU A 287 10.09 -11.98 -21.16
CA LEU A 287 8.70 -11.58 -20.91
C LEU A 287 8.49 -10.07 -20.87
N ALA A 288 9.52 -9.28 -20.54
CA ALA A 288 9.42 -7.83 -20.46
C ALA A 288 8.91 -7.15 -21.75
N PRO A 289 9.28 -7.55 -22.99
CA PRO A 289 8.75 -6.95 -24.21
C PRO A 289 7.22 -7.00 -24.33
N PHE A 290 6.59 -8.08 -23.85
CA PHE A 290 5.13 -8.24 -23.87
C PHE A 290 4.41 -7.39 -22.82
N VAL A 291 5.10 -7.04 -21.72
CA VAL A 291 4.59 -6.10 -20.72
C VAL A 291 4.76 -4.67 -21.21
N PHE A 292 5.93 -4.32 -21.75
CA PHE A 292 6.23 -2.96 -22.23
C PHE A 292 5.44 -2.57 -23.48
N SER A 293 5.14 -3.51 -24.40
CA SER A 293 4.30 -3.20 -25.56
C SER A 293 2.91 -2.70 -25.15
N ALA A 294 2.34 -3.26 -24.07
CA ALA A 294 1.08 -2.79 -23.48
C ALA A 294 1.17 -1.46 -22.70
N VAL A 295 2.37 -0.86 -22.59
CA VAL A 295 2.60 0.48 -22.03
C VAL A 295 2.96 1.50 -23.12
N GLY A 296 3.51 1.05 -24.26
CA GLY A 296 4.13 1.89 -25.29
C GLY A 296 3.32 2.16 -26.57
N GLU A 297 2.04 1.80 -26.63
CA GLU A 297 1.17 1.99 -27.83
C GLU A 297 0.84 3.47 -28.18
N THR A 298 1.61 4.46 -27.68
CA THR A 298 1.38 5.91 -27.91
C THR A 298 2.22 6.60 -28.99
N ASP A 299 3.25 5.96 -29.56
CA ASP A 299 4.28 6.65 -30.40
C ASP A 299 4.36 6.24 -31.89
N LEU A 300 3.31 5.64 -32.48
CA LEU A 300 3.31 5.30 -33.91
C LEU A 300 2.11 5.88 -34.71
N GLY A 301 2.35 7.06 -35.29
CA GLY A 301 2.02 7.35 -36.69
C GLY A 301 0.56 7.66 -37.04
N GLN A 302 0.23 8.96 -37.18
CA GLN A 302 -0.93 9.40 -37.94
C GLN A 302 -0.73 9.17 -39.46
N SER A 303 -1.53 8.31 -40.10
CA SER A 303 -1.93 8.50 -41.51
C SER A 303 -3.07 7.57 -41.99
N VAL A 304 -4.27 8.15 -42.20
CA VAL A 304 -5.27 7.87 -43.28
C VAL A 304 -5.77 6.42 -43.45
N ASP A 305 -7.07 6.09 -43.33
CA ASP A 305 -8.19 6.63 -44.12
C ASP A 305 -9.37 7.20 -43.31
N ARG A 306 -9.98 8.26 -43.83
CA ARG A 306 -11.16 8.95 -43.28
C ARG A 306 -12.40 8.67 -44.14
N ARG A 307 -13.21 7.69 -43.75
CA ARG A 307 -14.65 7.54 -44.03
C ARG A 307 -15.21 6.66 -42.90
N CYS A 308 -16.13 7.08 -42.04
CA CYS A 308 -17.18 8.10 -42.20
C CYS A 308 -17.22 9.12 -41.05
N CYS A 309 -17.72 10.31 -41.35
CA CYS A 309 -18.19 11.30 -40.38
C CYS A 309 -19.59 11.78 -40.78
N ASN A 310 -20.31 12.38 -39.83
CA ASN A 310 -21.72 12.80 -39.84
C ASN A 310 -22.68 11.63 -39.51
N TYR A 311 -23.57 11.74 -38.52
CA TYR A 311 -24.31 12.94 -38.07
C TYR A 311 -24.23 13.24 -36.54
N SER A 312 -24.13 14.54 -36.20
CA SER A 312 -24.72 15.31 -35.08
C SER A 312 -25.15 14.64 -33.74
N LEU A 313 -24.94 15.20 -32.54
CA LEU A 313 -24.40 16.52 -32.12
C LEU A 313 -24.04 16.54 -30.60
N LYS A 314 -22.79 16.92 -30.24
CA LYS A 314 -22.31 17.57 -28.97
C LYS A 314 -22.56 16.86 -27.60
N LEU A 315 -21.57 16.58 -26.74
CA LEU A 315 -20.13 16.93 -26.67
C LEU A 315 -19.27 15.76 -26.09
N ASP A 316 -18.27 15.30 -26.86
CA ASP A 316 -16.85 15.00 -26.53
C ASP A 316 -16.44 14.44 -25.13
N HIS A 317 -15.56 13.44 -24.93
CA HIS A 317 -14.33 13.03 -25.68
C HIS A 317 -13.82 11.57 -25.28
N PRO A 318 -12.65 11.05 -25.76
CA PRO A 318 -12.40 9.59 -25.94
C PRO A 318 -11.67 8.83 -24.80
N GLY A 319 -11.73 7.48 -24.79
CA GLY A 319 -11.14 6.69 -23.68
C GLY A 319 -10.90 5.17 -23.79
N LEU A 320 -10.63 4.57 -24.97
CA LEU A 320 -10.46 3.09 -25.05
C LEU A 320 -9.10 2.52 -24.56
N ASP A 321 -8.02 3.29 -24.65
CA ASP A 321 -6.63 2.80 -24.47
C ASP A 321 -6.19 2.61 -22.98
N ARG A 322 -6.87 3.24 -22.02
CA ARG A 322 -6.40 3.32 -20.63
C ARG A 322 -6.45 1.99 -19.84
N THR A 323 -7.08 0.94 -20.36
CA THR A 323 -7.48 -0.24 -19.55
C THR A 323 -6.44 -1.36 -19.44
N CYS A 324 -5.56 -1.52 -20.42
CA CYS A 324 -4.40 -2.44 -20.32
C CYS A 324 -3.21 -1.80 -19.60
N ARG A 325 -3.11 -0.47 -19.65
CA ARG A 325 -1.95 0.28 -19.18
C ARG A 325 -1.70 0.17 -17.67
N SER A 326 -2.75 0.22 -16.83
CA SER A 326 -2.59 0.12 -15.37
C SER A 326 -1.98 -1.23 -14.93
N PRO A 327 -2.55 -2.40 -15.29
CA PRO A 327 -1.94 -3.69 -14.93
C PRO A 327 -0.54 -3.92 -15.50
N ALA A 328 -0.24 -3.30 -16.66
CA ALA A 328 1.11 -3.31 -17.22
C ALA A 328 2.08 -2.44 -16.40
N LEU A 329 1.68 -1.24 -15.95
CA LEU A 329 2.50 -0.40 -15.07
C LEU A 329 2.79 -1.08 -13.71
N ASP A 330 1.78 -1.67 -13.06
CA ASP A 330 1.96 -2.44 -11.81
C ASP A 330 2.94 -3.61 -12.00
N THR A 331 2.90 -4.24 -13.18
CA THR A 331 3.80 -5.34 -13.54
C THR A 331 5.21 -4.84 -13.84
N VAL A 332 5.36 -3.69 -14.51
CA VAL A 332 6.65 -3.04 -14.74
C VAL A 332 7.33 -2.71 -13.42
N GLU A 333 6.61 -2.09 -12.48
CA GLU A 333 7.18 -1.73 -11.17
C GLU A 333 7.70 -2.98 -10.42
N CYS A 334 6.92 -4.07 -10.44
CA CYS A 334 7.36 -5.34 -9.88
C CYS A 334 8.59 -5.92 -10.61
N CYS A 335 8.59 -5.91 -11.94
CA CYS A 335 9.70 -6.35 -12.79
C CYS A 335 11.00 -5.57 -12.51
N SER A 336 10.90 -4.26 -12.26
CA SER A 336 12.03 -3.43 -11.86
C SER A 336 12.58 -3.80 -10.47
N ARG A 337 11.71 -4.07 -9.50
CA ARG A 337 12.12 -4.55 -8.16
C ARG A 337 12.79 -5.93 -8.23
N THR A 338 12.34 -6.82 -9.12
CA THR A 338 12.94 -8.16 -9.33
C THR A 338 14.33 -8.09 -9.96
N ALA A 339 14.52 -7.25 -10.97
CA ALA A 339 15.82 -7.03 -11.60
C ALA A 339 16.89 -6.58 -10.59
N SER A 340 16.50 -5.85 -9.54
CA SER A 340 17.40 -5.42 -8.46
C SER A 340 17.82 -6.57 -7.53
N LEU A 341 16.96 -7.58 -7.33
CA LEU A 341 17.22 -8.72 -6.44
C LEU A 341 18.09 -9.80 -7.10
N SER A 342 17.86 -10.15 -8.37
CA SER A 342 18.64 -11.19 -9.07
C SER A 342 20.13 -10.80 -9.23
N THR A 343 20.45 -9.51 -9.22
CA THR A 343 21.84 -9.01 -9.19
C THR A 343 22.57 -9.19 -7.86
N PHE A 344 21.89 -9.56 -6.77
CA PHE A 344 22.52 -9.79 -5.46
C PHE A 344 22.99 -11.25 -5.26
N GLU A 345 22.27 -12.24 -5.78
CA GLU A 345 22.55 -13.66 -5.47
C GLU A 345 23.74 -14.26 -6.23
N HIS A 346 24.11 -13.72 -7.40
CA HIS A 346 25.19 -14.30 -8.23
C HIS A 346 26.62 -14.05 -7.72
N HIS A 347 26.84 -13.29 -6.63
CA HIS A 347 28.18 -12.88 -6.16
C HIS A 347 28.48 -13.18 -4.68
N VAL A 348 27.94 -14.28 -4.11
CA VAL A 348 28.36 -14.77 -2.79
C VAL A 348 28.91 -16.20 -2.86
N ALA A 349 30.23 -16.33 -2.92
CA ALA A 349 30.93 -17.58 -2.61
C ALA A 349 30.92 -17.82 -1.08
N PRO A 350 30.90 -19.08 -0.59
CA PRO A 350 30.48 -19.37 0.78
C PRO A 350 31.58 -19.13 1.81
N SER A 351 31.33 -18.24 2.79
CA SER A 351 32.16 -18.12 3.99
C SER A 351 31.34 -18.07 5.28
N LYS A 352 31.46 -19.18 6.03
CA LYS A 352 31.25 -19.33 7.49
C LYS A 352 29.95 -18.79 8.13
N LYS A 353 29.05 -19.75 8.37
CA LYS A 353 27.95 -19.76 9.36
C LYS A 353 28.12 -18.78 10.54
N LYS A 354 27.17 -17.85 10.70
CA LYS A 354 26.70 -17.37 12.01
C LYS A 354 25.16 -17.28 11.98
N LYS A 355 24.51 -17.79 13.03
CA LYS A 355 23.06 -17.72 13.23
C LYS A 355 22.62 -16.29 13.56
N CYS A 356 21.41 -15.93 13.17
CA CYS A 356 20.58 -14.93 13.86
C CYS A 356 19.18 -15.56 14.11
N PRO A 357 18.43 -15.11 15.14
CA PRO A 357 17.33 -15.88 15.71
C PRO A 357 15.96 -15.62 15.05
N ASP A 358 15.03 -16.54 15.30
CA ASP A 358 13.64 -16.48 14.85
C ASP A 358 12.88 -15.25 15.38
N VAL A 359 12.01 -14.69 14.53
CA VAL A 359 10.85 -13.89 14.96
C VAL A 359 9.62 -14.39 14.21
N ASN A 360 8.65 -14.89 14.96
CA ASN A 360 7.43 -15.52 14.46
C ASN A 360 6.23 -14.63 14.86
N MET A 361 5.46 -14.10 13.91
CA MET A 361 4.17 -13.47 14.24
C MET A 361 3.15 -13.46 13.08
N HIS A 362 2.16 -14.35 13.21
CA HIS A 362 0.77 -14.30 12.75
C HIS A 362 0.37 -13.48 11.52
N LEU A 363 -0.10 -14.20 10.49
CA LEU A 363 -0.84 -13.70 9.33
C LEU A 363 -2.30 -14.18 9.39
N SER A 364 -3.28 -13.26 9.45
CA SER A 364 -4.71 -13.56 9.23
C SER A 364 -5.54 -12.29 9.00
N THR A 365 -6.69 -12.43 8.30
CA THR A 365 -7.77 -11.41 8.15
C THR A 365 -7.47 -10.26 7.16
N VAL A 366 -8.28 -9.91 6.13
CA VAL A 366 -9.49 -10.50 5.50
C VAL A 366 -9.58 -10.03 4.03
N LEU A 367 -10.39 -10.69 3.18
CA LEU A 367 -10.57 -10.33 1.76
C LEU A 367 -12.07 -10.37 1.35
N THR A 368 -12.72 -9.20 1.35
CA THR A 368 -14.09 -8.89 0.85
C THR A 368 -14.09 -7.39 0.46
N LEU A 369 -14.81 -6.86 -0.55
CA LEU A 369 -15.88 -7.32 -1.43
C LEU A 369 -15.74 -6.74 -2.87
N SER A 370 -16.38 -7.38 -3.85
CA SER A 370 -16.65 -6.91 -5.24
C SER A 370 -17.98 -6.11 -5.31
N GLY A 371 -18.43 -5.43 -6.39
CA GLY A 371 -18.08 -5.40 -7.82
C GLY A 371 -19.10 -4.55 -8.64
N ILE A 372 -19.59 -5.06 -9.80
CA ILE A 372 -20.55 -4.45 -10.79
C ILE A 372 -19.87 -3.52 -11.83
N GLY A 373 -20.09 -3.56 -13.17
CA GLY A 373 -20.88 -4.39 -14.13
C GLY A 373 -21.21 -3.55 -15.42
N LEU A 374 -21.81 -3.99 -16.54
CA LEU A 374 -21.67 -5.17 -17.44
C LEU A 374 -22.36 -4.86 -18.82
N LEU A 375 -22.24 -5.74 -19.85
CA LEU A 375 -22.92 -5.78 -21.20
C LEU A 375 -22.38 -4.81 -22.30
N GLY A 376 -22.36 -5.08 -23.63
CA GLY A 376 -22.68 -6.23 -24.53
C GLY A 376 -23.00 -5.71 -25.99
N CYS A 377 -23.02 -6.45 -27.12
CA CYS A 377 -22.51 -7.77 -27.57
C CYS A 377 -22.69 -7.97 -29.13
N THR A 378 -22.02 -8.96 -29.79
CA THR A 378 -22.31 -9.59 -31.13
C THR A 378 -22.27 -8.74 -32.45
N THR A 379 -22.01 -9.17 -33.71
CA THR A 379 -21.73 -10.43 -34.51
C THR A 379 -21.01 -10.00 -35.84
N ALA A 380 -19.97 -10.60 -36.45
CA ALA A 380 -19.70 -11.92 -37.07
C ALA A 380 -19.78 -11.98 -38.65
N LEU A 381 -18.90 -12.79 -39.30
CA LEU A 381 -18.84 -13.22 -40.74
C LEU A 381 -18.25 -12.21 -41.78
N HIS A 382 -17.51 -12.55 -42.86
CA HIS A 382 -17.06 -13.81 -43.54
C HIS A 382 -15.61 -13.66 -44.08
N ILE A 383 -14.70 -14.64 -43.96
CA ILE A 383 -14.30 -15.71 -44.93
C ILE A 383 -13.71 -15.25 -46.29
N ALA A 384 -12.42 -15.58 -46.52
CA ALA A 384 -11.81 -15.93 -47.81
C ALA A 384 -10.57 -16.83 -47.55
N GLU A 385 -10.24 -17.77 -48.47
CA GLU A 385 -9.40 -18.95 -48.19
C GLU A 385 -8.03 -18.99 -48.91
N LEU A 386 -7.00 -19.49 -48.19
CA LEU A 386 -5.90 -20.38 -48.65
C LEU A 386 -4.86 -19.85 -49.70
N PRO A 387 -3.64 -20.46 -49.85
CA PRO A 387 -3.18 -21.78 -49.36
C PRO A 387 -1.83 -21.81 -48.60
N SER A 388 -1.47 -23.03 -48.17
CA SER A 388 -0.24 -23.39 -47.42
C SER A 388 0.95 -23.74 -48.33
N THR A 389 2.21 -23.45 -47.92
CA THR A 389 3.27 -24.48 -47.68
C THR A 389 4.70 -23.91 -47.45
N LYS A 390 5.38 -24.44 -46.42
CA LYS A 390 6.87 -24.51 -46.21
C LYS A 390 7.62 -23.16 -45.97
N PRO A 391 8.92 -23.17 -45.61
CA PRO A 391 9.35 -23.08 -44.21
C PRO A 391 10.10 -21.76 -43.89
N TYR A 392 10.41 -21.56 -42.61
CA TYR A 392 11.06 -20.35 -42.10
C TYR A 392 12.47 -20.12 -42.68
N ASP A 393 12.67 -18.92 -43.23
CA ASP A 393 13.98 -18.28 -43.38
C ASP A 393 13.96 -16.93 -42.64
N VAL A 394 15.05 -16.63 -41.92
CA VAL A 394 15.20 -15.41 -41.11
C VAL A 394 15.65 -14.25 -42.00
N VAL A 395 14.79 -13.26 -42.19
CA VAL A 395 15.13 -12.02 -42.92
C VAL A 395 15.50 -10.91 -41.90
N PRO A 396 16.71 -10.33 -41.95
CA PRO A 396 17.09 -9.22 -41.10
C PRO A 396 16.50 -7.90 -41.65
N VAL A 397 15.71 -7.20 -40.83
CA VAL A 397 15.18 -5.88 -41.19
C VAL A 397 16.25 -4.81 -40.96
N SER A 398 17.07 -4.57 -41.97
CA SER A 398 17.93 -3.39 -42.07
C SER A 398 17.09 -2.17 -42.45
N GLY A 399 16.69 -1.36 -41.47
CA GLY A 399 15.85 -0.18 -41.74
C GLY A 399 15.37 0.63 -40.54
N ALA A 400 15.96 0.46 -39.35
CA ALA A 400 15.56 1.19 -38.13
C ALA A 400 16.76 1.92 -37.51
N THR A 401 17.24 2.97 -38.16
CA THR A 401 18.16 3.93 -37.54
C THR A 401 17.37 4.89 -36.64
N SER A 402 17.91 5.13 -35.43
CA SER A 402 17.38 5.99 -34.35
C SER A 402 16.04 5.59 -33.70
N PHE A 403 16.08 4.55 -32.86
CA PHE A 403 15.36 4.59 -31.58
C PHE A 403 16.20 5.39 -30.57
N PRO A 404 15.70 6.47 -29.95
CA PRO A 404 16.31 6.98 -28.72
C PRO A 404 15.98 6.03 -27.57
N ASN A 405 16.99 5.69 -26.77
CA ASN A 405 16.92 4.78 -25.61
C ASN A 405 16.56 3.31 -25.93
N MET A 406 17.47 2.62 -26.63
CA MET A 406 17.72 1.21 -26.28
C MET A 406 17.99 1.10 -24.77
N LEU A 407 17.37 0.12 -24.11
CA LEU A 407 17.81 -0.34 -22.80
C LEU A 407 19.19 -0.98 -22.97
N THR A 408 20.25 -0.25 -22.62
CA THR A 408 21.62 -0.79 -22.64
C THR A 408 21.72 -1.99 -21.71
N PRO A 409 22.37 -3.09 -22.11
CA PRO A 409 22.60 -4.22 -21.23
C PRO A 409 23.31 -3.77 -19.96
N ARG A 410 22.78 -4.18 -18.79
CA ARG A 410 23.30 -3.79 -17.45
C ARG A 410 24.75 -4.28 -17.17
N ALA A 411 25.37 -4.98 -18.12
CA ALA A 411 26.77 -5.37 -18.12
C ALA A 411 27.72 -4.27 -18.64
N GLU A 412 27.23 -3.27 -19.38
CA GLU A 412 28.05 -2.22 -19.99
C GLU A 412 28.12 -0.92 -19.18
N GLN A 413 27.24 -0.75 -18.18
CA GLN A 413 27.21 0.45 -17.33
C GLN A 413 28.25 0.35 -16.21
N ALA A 414 29.05 1.41 -16.05
CA ALA A 414 30.04 1.51 -14.99
C ALA A 414 29.40 1.35 -13.61
N ARG A 415 30.03 0.54 -12.76
CA ARG A 415 29.59 0.27 -11.39
C ARG A 415 30.08 1.35 -10.43
N CYS A 416 29.30 1.63 -9.40
CA CYS A 416 29.64 2.57 -8.33
C CYS A 416 29.08 2.13 -6.98
N GLY A 417 29.47 2.83 -5.93
CA GLY A 417 29.07 2.52 -4.56
C GLY A 417 30.19 1.81 -3.76
N PRO A 418 29.88 1.36 -2.54
CA PRO A 418 30.83 0.70 -1.66
C PRO A 418 31.54 -0.48 -2.34
N GLY A 419 32.88 -0.43 -2.41
CA GLY A 419 33.71 -1.45 -3.05
C GLY A 419 33.86 -1.33 -4.57
N PHE A 420 33.12 -0.43 -5.24
CA PHE A 420 33.24 -0.16 -6.68
C PHE A 420 33.80 1.25 -6.97
N GLY A 421 33.62 2.20 -6.06
CA GLY A 421 34.15 3.56 -6.19
C GLY A 421 33.13 4.55 -6.75
N HIS A 422 33.65 5.68 -7.24
CA HIS A 422 32.85 6.81 -7.72
C HIS A 422 32.62 6.75 -9.24
N CYS A 423 31.53 7.35 -9.69
CA CYS A 423 31.27 7.59 -11.10
C CYS A 423 32.16 8.70 -11.68
N THR A 424 32.65 8.50 -12.90
CA THR A 424 33.37 9.53 -13.69
C THR A 424 32.41 10.45 -14.45
N ASP A 425 32.94 11.52 -15.05
CA ASP A 425 32.27 12.34 -16.07
C ASP A 425 30.94 12.99 -15.63
N GLU A 426 30.87 13.52 -14.40
CA GLU A 426 29.65 14.11 -13.82
C GLU A 426 28.43 13.16 -13.87
N ASN A 427 28.66 11.86 -13.69
CA ASN A 427 27.59 10.86 -13.58
C ASN A 427 27.15 10.68 -12.12
N CYS A 428 25.87 10.36 -11.96
CA CYS A 428 25.21 10.08 -10.70
C CYS A 428 25.29 8.59 -10.37
N CYS A 429 25.43 8.24 -9.09
CA CYS A 429 25.45 6.84 -8.65
C CYS A 429 24.07 6.40 -8.14
N SER A 430 23.35 5.61 -8.94
CA SER A 430 22.04 5.07 -8.55
C SER A 430 22.12 4.18 -7.30
N THR A 431 21.01 4.03 -6.57
CA THR A 431 20.87 3.10 -5.43
C THR A 431 21.18 1.64 -5.81
N ALA A 432 21.08 1.30 -7.11
CA ALA A 432 21.40 -0.01 -7.65
C ALA A 432 22.91 -0.24 -7.87
N GLY A 433 23.77 0.76 -7.65
CA GLY A 433 25.22 0.67 -7.81
C GLY A 433 25.73 0.85 -9.25
N TYR A 434 25.02 1.66 -10.05
CA TYR A 434 25.35 1.95 -11.45
C TYR A 434 25.40 3.45 -11.73
N CYS A 435 26.32 3.86 -12.61
CA CYS A 435 26.53 5.23 -13.06
C CYS A 435 25.62 5.63 -14.22
N GLY A 436 25.05 6.83 -14.16
CA GLY A 436 24.31 7.44 -15.27
C GLY A 436 23.78 8.83 -14.96
N LYS A 437 23.13 9.47 -15.94
CA LYS A 437 22.61 10.85 -15.83
C LYS A 437 21.08 10.95 -15.89
N THR A 438 20.36 9.84 -15.82
CA THR A 438 18.89 9.89 -15.83
C THR A 438 18.37 10.29 -14.45
N VAL A 439 17.13 10.81 -14.38
CA VAL A 439 16.49 11.16 -13.09
C VAL A 439 16.50 9.99 -12.10
N ALA A 440 16.39 8.74 -12.57
CA ALA A 440 16.47 7.55 -11.71
C ALA A 440 17.88 7.26 -11.13
N HIS A 441 18.93 7.87 -11.69
CA HIS A 441 20.30 7.81 -11.17
C HIS A 441 20.61 9.00 -10.24
N CYS A 442 20.12 10.20 -10.57
CA CYS A 442 20.50 11.45 -9.91
C CYS A 442 19.58 11.89 -8.78
N ARG A 443 18.29 11.52 -8.85
CA ARG A 443 17.29 11.95 -7.86
C ARG A 443 17.74 11.57 -6.46
N SER A 444 17.63 12.53 -5.56
CA SER A 444 17.88 12.33 -4.14
C SER A 444 16.57 12.05 -3.41
N PRO A 445 16.56 11.26 -2.32
CA PRO A 445 17.74 10.72 -1.61
C PRO A 445 18.33 9.43 -2.21
N ASP A 446 17.70 8.85 -3.24
CA ASP A 446 18.08 7.55 -3.84
C ASP A 446 19.53 7.49 -4.38
N CYS A 447 20.04 8.59 -4.91
CA CYS A 447 21.42 8.69 -5.41
C CYS A 447 22.44 8.63 -4.26
N GLN A 448 23.47 7.78 -4.41
CA GLN A 448 24.51 7.57 -3.43
C GLN A 448 25.51 8.75 -3.42
N ILE A 449 25.27 9.72 -2.54
CA ILE A 449 26.02 11.00 -2.46
C ILE A 449 27.53 10.84 -2.28
N ASP A 450 27.98 9.75 -1.69
CA ASP A 450 29.41 9.44 -1.52
C ASP A 450 30.06 8.88 -2.79
N PHE A 451 29.31 8.61 -3.87
CA PHE A 451 29.79 7.85 -5.03
C PHE A 451 29.38 8.43 -6.40
N GLY A 452 28.68 9.56 -6.46
CA GLY A 452 28.35 10.23 -7.71
C GLY A 452 27.77 11.64 -7.54
N HIS A 453 27.55 12.31 -8.67
CA HIS A 453 27.14 13.71 -8.75
C HIS A 453 25.61 13.84 -8.61
N CYS A 454 25.12 13.62 -7.39
CA CYS A 454 23.69 13.57 -7.08
C CYS A 454 23.05 14.96 -6.98
N ASP A 455 21.74 15.07 -7.21
CA ASP A 455 20.93 16.28 -6.98
C ASP A 455 21.12 16.89 -5.56
N ALA A 456 21.50 16.06 -4.58
CA ALA A 456 21.84 16.42 -3.20
C ALA A 456 23.08 17.32 -3.06
N LEU A 457 23.94 17.38 -4.09
CA LEU A 457 25.18 18.14 -4.12
C LEU A 457 25.03 19.47 -4.87
N GLU A 458 23.92 19.66 -5.59
CA GLU A 458 23.60 20.94 -6.22
C GLU A 458 23.49 22.04 -5.17
N VAL A 459 24.29 23.09 -5.37
CA VAL A 459 24.46 24.18 -4.41
C VAL A 459 23.44 25.28 -4.74
N PRO A 460 22.48 25.57 -3.86
CA PRO A 460 21.52 26.65 -4.08
C PRO A 460 22.23 28.00 -4.17
N GLY A 461 21.62 28.93 -4.90
CA GLY A 461 22.20 30.25 -5.15
C GLY A 461 22.37 31.11 -3.89
N GLY A 462 23.00 32.27 -4.07
CA GLY A 462 23.17 33.28 -3.02
C GLY A 462 24.29 32.97 -2.03
N ASN A 463 24.27 33.64 -0.89
CA ASN A 463 25.31 33.51 0.13
C ASN A 463 25.05 32.29 1.04
N PRO A 464 26.12 31.57 1.47
CA PRO A 464 26.03 30.57 2.52
C PRO A 464 25.55 31.16 3.86
N THR A 465 24.97 30.32 4.71
CA THR A 465 24.39 30.72 6.00
C THR A 465 25.28 30.37 7.21
N ASP A 466 26.54 30.02 6.94
CA ASP A 466 27.55 29.60 7.92
C ASP A 466 27.79 30.67 9.00
N ASP A 467 27.93 31.93 8.59
CA ASP A 467 28.27 33.07 9.44
C ASP A 467 27.04 33.75 10.10
N VAL A 468 25.81 33.32 9.75
CA VAL A 468 24.58 33.92 10.30
C VAL A 468 24.47 33.57 11.79
N PRO A 469 24.36 34.55 12.72
CA PRO A 469 24.35 34.29 14.16
C PRO A 469 23.23 33.34 14.60
N ARG A 470 23.56 32.39 15.50
CA ARG A 470 22.65 31.31 15.94
C ARG A 470 22.23 31.38 17.41
N PRO A 471 21.72 32.52 17.94
CA PRO A 471 21.18 32.56 19.29
C PRO A 471 19.99 31.60 19.43
N LYS A 472 19.90 30.98 20.60
CA LYS A 472 18.77 30.17 21.07
C LYS A 472 17.83 31.09 21.85
N LEU A 473 16.66 31.37 21.29
CA LEU A 473 15.69 32.34 21.81
C LEU A 473 14.39 31.62 22.21
N GLY A 474 13.57 32.27 23.05
CA GLY A 474 12.32 31.68 23.53
C GLY A 474 12.53 30.57 24.58
N SER A 475 11.43 29.89 24.91
CA SER A 475 11.39 28.80 25.90
C SER A 475 11.29 27.40 25.27
N VAL A 476 11.02 27.31 23.97
CA VAL A 476 10.97 26.03 23.26
C VAL A 476 12.39 25.44 23.15
N PRO A 477 12.61 24.17 23.52
CA PRO A 477 13.94 23.61 23.52
C PRO A 477 14.49 23.45 22.09
N TYR A 478 15.80 23.64 21.98
CA TYR A 478 16.58 23.33 20.78
C TYR A 478 17.21 21.94 20.92
N GLY A 479 17.82 21.44 19.83
CA GLY A 479 18.69 20.27 19.91
C GLY A 479 19.73 20.38 21.06
N PRO A 480 20.01 19.27 21.78
CA PRO A 480 19.70 17.89 21.41
C PRO A 480 18.32 17.35 21.84
N GLN A 481 17.41 18.18 22.38
CA GLN A 481 16.08 17.70 22.74
C GLN A 481 15.15 17.65 21.52
N ALA A 482 14.53 16.48 21.28
CA ALA A 482 13.47 16.32 20.29
C ALA A 482 12.08 16.52 20.93
N ILE A 483 11.19 17.20 20.20
CA ILE A 483 9.84 17.57 20.62
C ILE A 483 8.84 16.66 19.90
N ARG A 484 7.98 15.97 20.67
CA ARG A 484 6.96 15.04 20.11
C ARG A 484 5.53 15.56 20.19
N SER A 485 5.20 16.24 21.30
CA SER A 485 3.83 16.69 21.60
C SER A 485 3.75 18.21 21.73
N CYS A 486 2.56 18.75 21.50
CA CYS A 486 2.21 20.13 21.86
C CYS A 486 2.20 20.36 23.38
N THR A 487 2.38 21.61 23.79
CA THR A 487 2.25 22.07 25.19
C THR A 487 0.96 22.83 25.45
N LYS A 488 0.47 23.55 24.44
CA LYS A 488 -0.80 24.29 24.49
C LYS A 488 -1.99 23.33 24.44
N GLN A 489 -3.04 23.61 25.21
CA GLN A 489 -4.23 22.75 25.30
C GLN A 489 -5.31 23.18 24.29
N GLY A 490 -6.16 22.24 23.87
CA GLY A 490 -7.27 22.48 22.93
C GLY A 490 -6.83 22.66 21.47
N VAL A 491 -5.59 22.33 21.13
CA VAL A 491 -5.02 22.54 19.79
C VAL A 491 -4.37 21.28 19.24
N VAL A 492 -4.30 21.19 17.92
CA VAL A 492 -3.61 20.14 17.18
C VAL A 492 -2.76 20.76 16.07
N ALA A 493 -1.51 20.36 15.98
CA ALA A 493 -0.62 20.75 14.88
C ALA A 493 -0.68 19.69 13.78
N LEU A 494 -1.36 20.02 12.68
CA LEU A 494 -1.27 19.26 11.43
C LEU A 494 0.03 19.65 10.73
N THR A 495 0.85 18.66 10.39
CA THR A 495 2.15 18.88 9.75
C THR A 495 2.29 18.06 8.47
N PHE A 496 2.88 18.67 7.45
CA PHE A 496 3.02 18.11 6.12
C PHE A 496 4.47 18.16 5.65
N ASP A 497 5.00 17.01 5.27
CA ASP A 497 6.40 16.82 4.95
C ASP A 497 6.62 16.61 3.43
N ASP A 498 7.88 16.67 3.00
CA ASP A 498 8.39 16.52 1.62
C ASP A 498 8.04 17.60 0.59
N GLY A 499 6.96 18.36 0.78
CA GLY A 499 6.51 19.42 -0.13
C GLY A 499 7.51 20.57 -0.36
N PRO A 500 7.14 21.59 -1.18
CA PRO A 500 5.91 21.63 -1.97
C PRO A 500 5.99 20.72 -3.22
N ARG A 501 4.83 20.33 -3.74
CA ARG A 501 4.59 19.57 -4.97
C ARG A 501 3.24 19.92 -5.60
N GLU A 502 2.81 19.18 -6.62
CA GLU A 502 1.61 19.42 -7.41
C GLU A 502 0.31 19.61 -6.59
N TYR A 503 0.13 18.87 -5.48
CA TYR A 503 -1.09 18.94 -4.65
C TYR A 503 -1.06 20.03 -3.58
N THR A 504 0.11 20.58 -3.24
CA THR A 504 0.29 21.57 -2.15
C THR A 504 -0.60 22.81 -2.31
N LYS A 505 -0.87 23.24 -3.55
CA LYS A 505 -1.77 24.38 -3.82
C LYS A 505 -3.18 24.10 -3.31
N ASP A 506 -3.71 22.91 -3.57
CA ASP A 506 -5.07 22.51 -3.22
C ASP A 506 -5.20 22.25 -1.72
N LEU A 507 -4.13 21.79 -1.08
CA LEU A 507 -4.03 21.71 0.38
C LEU A 507 -4.13 23.09 1.03
N LEU A 508 -3.43 24.09 0.51
CA LEU A 508 -3.55 25.48 0.99
C LEU A 508 -4.97 26.01 0.77
N ASP A 509 -5.59 25.73 -0.38
CA ASP A 509 -7.00 26.08 -0.65
C ASP A 509 -7.97 25.39 0.31
N LEU A 510 -7.70 24.15 0.73
CA LEU A 510 -8.49 23.41 1.72
C LEU A 510 -8.33 23.99 3.12
N LEU A 511 -7.10 24.26 3.56
CA LEU A 511 -6.83 24.84 4.88
C LEU A 511 -7.44 26.25 5.02
N ASP A 512 -7.38 27.07 3.96
CA ASP A 512 -8.03 28.37 3.91
C ASP A 512 -9.57 28.25 4.07
N ARG A 513 -10.23 27.26 3.44
CA ARG A 513 -11.68 27.00 3.63
C ARG A 513 -12.04 26.66 5.07
N TYR A 514 -11.25 25.81 5.74
CA TYR A 514 -11.46 25.43 7.14
C TYR A 514 -10.93 26.46 8.15
N LYS A 515 -10.31 27.57 7.68
CA LYS A 515 -9.60 28.56 8.51
C LYS A 515 -8.53 27.94 9.42
N ALA A 516 -7.99 26.80 9.00
CA ALA A 516 -6.98 26.03 9.72
C ALA A 516 -5.58 26.57 9.45
N LYS A 517 -4.67 26.40 10.42
CA LYS A 517 -3.23 26.56 10.21
C LYS A 517 -2.53 25.22 10.38
N ALA A 518 -1.36 25.12 9.76
CA ALA A 518 -0.59 23.90 9.59
C ALA A 518 0.89 24.27 9.51
N THR A 519 1.78 23.27 9.56
CA THR A 519 3.23 23.45 9.42
C THR A 519 3.75 22.61 8.26
N PHE A 520 4.50 23.22 7.35
CA PHE A 520 5.08 22.56 6.19
C PHE A 520 6.58 22.36 6.41
N PHE A 521 7.02 21.11 6.50
CA PHE A 521 8.43 20.74 6.56
C PHE A 521 8.95 20.53 5.13
N VAL A 522 9.56 21.58 4.58
CA VAL A 522 9.89 21.66 3.16
C VAL A 522 11.30 21.15 2.86
N THR A 523 11.38 20.24 1.88
CA THR A 523 12.64 19.77 1.29
C THR A 523 13.09 20.71 0.16
N GLY A 524 14.40 20.83 -0.05
CA GLY A 524 15.00 21.74 -1.03
C GLY A 524 15.04 21.24 -2.48
N ASN A 525 15.67 20.09 -2.72
CA ASN A 525 15.63 19.36 -3.99
C ASN A 525 15.47 17.86 -3.69
N ASN A 526 14.24 17.34 -3.87
CA ASN A 526 13.85 16.01 -3.42
C ASN A 526 13.00 15.28 -4.48
N ASN A 527 13.28 14.00 -4.70
CA ASN A 527 12.60 13.12 -5.63
C ASN A 527 12.50 13.72 -7.06
N GLY A 528 13.52 14.45 -7.49
CA GLY A 528 13.58 15.09 -8.82
C GLY A 528 12.59 16.23 -9.05
N LYS A 529 12.14 16.94 -8.00
CA LYS A 529 11.31 18.15 -8.15
C LYS A 529 12.09 19.40 -8.58
N GLY A 530 13.42 19.33 -8.62
CA GLY A 530 14.29 20.48 -8.77
C GLY A 530 14.38 21.33 -7.49
N GLU A 531 15.18 22.38 -7.56
CA GLU A 531 15.45 23.29 -6.44
C GLU A 531 14.23 24.19 -6.15
N ILE A 532 13.89 24.38 -4.88
CA ILE A 532 12.74 25.22 -4.46
C ILE A 532 12.88 26.71 -4.79
N ASP A 533 14.09 27.22 -4.95
CA ASP A 533 14.40 28.61 -5.28
C ASP A 533 14.80 28.83 -6.74
N SER A 534 14.81 27.78 -7.57
CA SER A 534 14.99 27.89 -9.02
C SER A 534 13.85 28.69 -9.66
N PRO A 535 14.15 29.64 -10.59
CA PRO A 535 13.14 30.45 -11.25
C PRO A 535 12.24 29.63 -12.21
N ASP A 536 12.69 28.47 -12.65
CA ASP A 536 11.95 27.58 -13.56
C ASP A 536 10.91 26.72 -12.82
N GLN A 537 10.89 26.77 -11.48
CA GLN A 537 10.01 25.97 -10.64
C GLN A 537 8.91 26.81 -9.95
N PRO A 538 7.67 26.28 -9.79
CA PRO A 538 6.57 27.01 -9.15
C PRO A 538 6.70 27.10 -7.61
N TRP A 539 7.67 26.39 -7.02
CA TRP A 539 7.80 26.15 -5.57
C TRP A 539 7.94 27.45 -4.76
N ALA A 540 8.76 28.39 -5.21
CA ALA A 540 8.96 29.68 -4.54
C ALA A 540 7.66 30.51 -4.39
N GLY A 541 6.67 30.31 -5.28
CA GLY A 541 5.35 30.94 -5.18
C GLY A 541 4.48 30.31 -4.08
N LEU A 542 4.48 28.98 -3.99
CA LEU A 542 3.76 28.22 -2.95
C LEU A 542 4.35 28.46 -1.56
N ILE A 543 5.68 28.49 -1.43
CA ILE A 543 6.37 28.78 -0.17
C ILE A 543 6.03 30.19 0.36
N ARG A 544 6.03 31.20 -0.50
CA ARG A 544 5.54 32.55 -0.14
C ARG A 544 4.05 32.54 0.24
N ARG A 545 3.22 31.73 -0.42
CA ARG A 545 1.80 31.58 -0.04
C ARG A 545 1.64 30.97 1.36
N MET A 546 2.39 29.93 1.71
CA MET A 546 2.33 29.30 3.05
C MET A 546 2.48 30.36 4.16
N VAL A 547 3.55 31.16 4.09
CA VAL A 547 3.83 32.21 5.08
C VAL A 547 2.77 33.32 5.04
N ASN A 548 2.37 33.79 3.85
CA ASN A 548 1.37 34.86 3.70
C ASN A 548 -0.05 34.44 4.18
N SER A 549 -0.42 33.16 4.03
CA SER A 549 -1.64 32.59 4.60
C SER A 549 -1.49 32.26 6.10
N GLY A 550 -0.35 32.55 6.74
CA GLY A 550 -0.13 32.36 8.18
C GLY A 550 0.15 30.92 8.60
N HIS A 551 0.54 30.05 7.67
CA HIS A 551 1.11 28.75 8.00
C HIS A 551 2.55 28.92 8.46
N GLN A 552 3.06 27.93 9.21
CA GLN A 552 4.48 27.87 9.54
C GLN A 552 5.21 27.06 8.48
N LEU A 553 6.41 27.53 8.12
CA LEU A 553 7.36 26.81 7.29
C LEU A 553 8.52 26.34 8.17
N ALA A 554 8.96 25.11 7.94
CA ALA A 554 10.04 24.46 8.66
C ALA A 554 10.96 23.72 7.68
N SER A 555 12.21 23.47 8.09
CA SER A 555 13.18 22.74 7.27
C SER A 555 12.95 21.23 7.31
N HIS A 556 13.09 20.57 6.16
CA HIS A 556 13.16 19.11 6.07
C HIS A 556 14.42 18.61 5.37
N THR A 557 15.54 19.34 5.54
CA THR A 557 16.81 19.16 4.83
C THR A 557 16.75 19.50 3.33
N TRP A 558 17.92 19.58 2.68
CA TRP A 558 18.03 19.85 1.26
C TRP A 558 17.41 18.71 0.45
N SER A 559 17.88 17.48 0.63
CA SER A 559 17.57 16.38 -0.29
C SER A 559 17.08 15.11 0.40
N HIS A 560 16.41 15.26 1.55
CA HIS A 560 15.77 14.19 2.33
C HIS A 560 16.73 13.05 2.74
N GLN A 561 17.99 13.37 3.03
CA GLN A 561 18.97 12.36 3.47
C GLN A 561 18.75 11.93 4.93
N ASP A 562 18.96 10.63 5.20
CA ASP A 562 18.89 10.07 6.56
C ASP A 562 20.07 10.60 7.39
N LEU A 563 19.79 11.54 8.29
CA LEU A 563 20.81 12.25 9.06
C LEU A 563 21.63 11.33 10.00
N ASN A 564 21.13 10.14 10.33
CA ASN A 564 21.91 9.14 11.08
C ASN A 564 22.92 8.36 10.22
N LYS A 565 22.76 8.35 8.88
CA LYS A 565 23.61 7.56 7.95
C LYS A 565 24.71 8.38 7.29
N ILE A 566 24.57 9.70 7.24
CA ILE A 566 25.53 10.63 6.63
C ILE A 566 26.49 11.23 7.68
N THR A 567 27.63 11.75 7.21
CA THR A 567 28.64 12.40 8.06
C THR A 567 28.13 13.72 8.68
N ARG A 568 28.82 14.22 9.70
CA ARG A 568 28.51 15.54 10.31
C ARG A 568 28.55 16.64 9.25
N GLU A 569 29.57 16.63 8.41
CA GLU A 569 29.79 17.60 7.34
C GLU A 569 28.62 17.58 6.36
N GLN A 570 28.18 16.40 5.93
CA GLN A 570 27.00 16.23 5.09
C GLN A 570 25.70 16.67 5.79
N ARG A 571 25.53 16.42 7.10
CA ARG A 571 24.40 16.98 7.86
C ARG A 571 24.40 18.51 7.84
N LEU A 572 25.54 19.15 8.07
CA LEU A 572 25.64 20.62 8.06
C LEU A 572 25.30 21.18 6.67
N THR A 573 25.82 20.58 5.60
CA THR A 573 25.50 20.96 4.21
C THR A 573 24.01 20.80 3.91
N GLN A 574 23.41 19.66 4.25
CA GLN A 574 21.99 19.37 4.03
C GLN A 574 21.06 20.37 4.71
N ILE A 575 21.45 20.94 5.86
CA ILE A 575 20.67 22.00 6.51
C ILE A 575 20.97 23.36 5.87
N ARG A 576 22.24 23.76 5.72
CA ARG A 576 22.63 25.08 5.19
C ARG A 576 22.16 25.34 3.76
N PHE A 577 22.10 24.32 2.90
CA PHE A 577 21.56 24.48 1.55
C PHE A 577 20.05 24.78 1.60
N ASN A 578 19.28 24.05 2.43
CA ASN A 578 17.86 24.34 2.62
C ASN A 578 17.62 25.71 3.27
N GLU A 579 18.48 26.13 4.21
CA GLU A 579 18.48 27.50 4.75
C GLU A 579 18.71 28.55 3.65
N ALA A 580 19.74 28.39 2.82
CA ALA A 580 20.08 29.33 1.75
C ALA A 580 18.96 29.49 0.72
N ALA A 581 18.38 28.38 0.25
CA ALA A 581 17.25 28.43 -0.69
C ALA A 581 15.99 29.07 -0.08
N LEU A 582 15.64 28.73 1.17
CA LEU A 582 14.51 29.36 1.86
C LEU A 582 14.74 30.86 2.10
N ARG A 583 15.98 31.24 2.45
CA ARG A 583 16.43 32.63 2.59
C ARG A 583 16.34 33.40 1.26
N ASN A 584 16.66 32.77 0.13
CA ASN A 584 16.51 33.38 -1.20
C ASN A 584 15.02 33.66 -1.54
N ILE A 585 14.10 32.83 -1.06
CA ILE A 585 12.65 32.96 -1.30
C ILE A 585 11.97 33.97 -0.34
N LEU A 586 12.40 34.03 0.92
CA LEU A 586 11.71 34.72 2.01
C LEU A 586 12.48 35.88 2.66
N GLY A 587 13.80 35.97 2.47
CA GLY A 587 14.70 36.86 3.23
C GLY A 587 15.03 36.36 4.66
N SER A 588 14.54 35.17 5.02
CA SER A 588 14.74 34.51 6.31
C SER A 588 14.61 32.99 6.15
N PHE A 589 15.09 32.22 7.13
CA PHE A 589 15.00 30.75 7.11
C PHE A 589 14.50 30.17 8.44
N PRO A 590 13.90 28.97 8.48
CA PRO A 590 13.26 28.46 9.69
C PRO A 590 14.24 28.14 10.82
N THR A 591 13.79 28.32 12.07
CA THR A 591 14.42 27.75 13.29
C THR A 591 13.84 26.38 13.67
N TYR A 592 12.81 25.93 12.96
CA TYR A 592 12.15 24.64 13.15
C TYR A 592 12.55 23.66 12.05
N MET A 593 12.79 22.40 12.41
CA MET A 593 13.04 21.33 11.44
C MET A 593 12.51 19.98 11.92
N ARG A 594 12.29 19.07 10.97
CA ARG A 594 12.07 17.65 11.23
C ARG A 594 13.15 16.85 10.51
N PRO A 595 13.79 15.86 11.15
CA PRO A 595 14.74 15.00 10.47
C PRO A 595 14.01 14.01 9.55
N PRO A 596 14.44 13.82 8.29
CA PRO A 596 13.97 12.77 7.40
C PRO A 596 13.87 11.41 8.10
N TYR A 597 12.80 10.66 7.79
CA TYR A 597 12.50 9.35 8.40
C TYR A 597 12.37 9.36 9.95
N SER A 598 12.21 10.53 10.57
CA SER A 598 12.40 10.73 12.03
C SER A 598 13.75 10.23 12.57
N SER A 599 14.75 10.12 11.68
CA SER A 599 16.02 9.44 11.93
C SER A 599 17.10 10.43 12.33
N CYS A 600 17.13 10.77 13.62
CA CYS A 600 18.19 11.59 14.21
C CYS A 600 18.34 11.26 15.71
N THR A 601 19.53 10.85 16.12
CA THR A 601 19.81 10.42 17.51
C THR A 601 21.04 11.12 18.11
N SER A 602 21.21 11.04 19.43
CA SER A 602 22.42 11.53 20.10
C SER A 602 23.63 10.61 19.85
N GLN A 603 23.39 9.31 19.61
CA GLN A 603 24.45 8.33 19.35
C GLN A 603 25.24 8.63 18.08
N THR A 604 24.61 9.23 17.07
CA THR A 604 25.25 9.67 15.82
C THR A 604 25.77 11.11 15.89
N GLY A 605 25.52 11.82 16.99
CA GLY A 605 25.73 13.27 17.14
C GLY A 605 24.72 14.14 16.39
N CYS A 606 23.73 13.55 15.71
CA CYS A 606 22.79 14.29 14.86
C CYS A 606 21.97 15.33 15.64
N LEU A 607 21.45 14.96 16.83
CA LEU A 607 20.66 15.89 17.65
C LEU A 607 21.49 17.06 18.17
N ASP A 608 22.78 16.84 18.46
CA ASP A 608 23.71 17.88 18.88
C ASP A 608 24.09 18.80 17.72
N ASP A 609 24.28 18.26 16.51
CA ASP A 609 24.56 19.04 15.30
C ASP A 609 23.41 20.01 14.96
N LEU A 610 22.16 19.53 15.01
CA LEU A 610 20.97 20.38 14.88
C LEU A 610 20.87 21.39 16.02
N GLY A 611 21.29 21.00 17.23
CA GLY A 611 21.40 21.89 18.39
C GLY A 611 22.42 23.01 18.21
N VAL A 612 23.54 22.75 17.53
CA VAL A 612 24.58 23.75 17.18
C VAL A 612 24.09 24.67 16.06
N LEU A 613 23.36 24.14 15.08
CA LEU A 613 22.71 24.93 14.04
C LEU A 613 21.52 25.76 14.55
N GLY A 614 21.11 25.58 15.81
CA GLY A 614 20.05 26.36 16.44
C GLY A 614 18.66 25.99 15.94
N TYR A 615 18.39 24.68 15.82
CA TYR A 615 17.09 24.12 15.44
C TYR A 615 16.28 23.53 16.60
N HIS A 616 14.98 23.79 16.59
CA HIS A 616 13.96 23.01 17.28
C HIS A 616 13.70 21.74 16.47
N VAL A 617 13.94 20.57 17.08
CA VAL A 617 13.83 19.27 16.40
C VAL A 617 12.44 18.68 16.64
N ILE A 618 11.60 18.66 15.60
CA ILE A 618 10.18 18.28 15.68
C ILE A 618 9.96 16.87 15.16
N LEU A 619 9.33 16.05 15.98
CA LEU A 619 8.81 14.72 15.62
C LEU A 619 7.27 14.78 15.65
N TYR A 620 6.60 13.76 16.17
CA TYR A 620 5.13 13.69 16.23
C TYR A 620 4.64 12.74 17.33
N ASP A 621 3.34 12.85 17.59
CA ASP A 621 2.53 11.97 18.45
C ASP A 621 1.80 10.89 17.64
N ILE A 622 1.25 11.26 16.49
CA ILE A 622 0.45 10.40 15.61
C ILE A 622 1.09 10.36 14.24
N ASP A 623 1.45 9.15 13.80
CA ASP A 623 1.75 8.83 12.42
C ASP A 623 0.44 8.48 11.70
N THR A 624 0.22 9.04 10.51
CA THR A 624 -0.95 8.68 9.69
C THR A 624 -0.69 7.50 8.76
N GLU A 625 0.59 7.09 8.59
CA GLU A 625 1.06 6.16 7.56
C GLU A 625 0.52 6.47 6.15
N ASP A 626 0.21 7.73 5.85
CA ASP A 626 -0.40 8.16 4.61
C ASP A 626 0.46 7.83 3.38
N PHE A 627 1.78 7.94 3.51
CA PHE A 627 2.75 7.51 2.49
C PHE A 627 2.67 6.01 2.15
N ARG A 628 2.17 5.16 3.06
CA ARG A 628 1.98 3.72 2.84
C ARG A 628 0.61 3.42 2.21
N TYR A 629 -0.37 4.28 2.42
CA TYR A 629 -1.76 4.07 2.02
C TYR A 629 -2.28 5.18 1.10
N ASN A 630 -1.42 5.68 0.21
CA ASN A 630 -1.66 6.85 -0.65
C ASN A 630 -2.55 6.59 -1.89
N SER A 631 -3.14 5.40 -2.05
CA SER A 631 -4.08 5.10 -3.14
C SER A 631 -5.55 5.25 -2.73
N PRO A 632 -6.48 5.51 -3.66
CA PRO A 632 -7.90 5.74 -3.34
C PRO A 632 -8.58 4.58 -2.59
N ASP A 633 -8.14 3.34 -2.84
CA ASP A 633 -8.63 2.13 -2.19
C ASP A 633 -7.99 1.85 -0.82
N GLN A 634 -6.92 2.56 -0.45
CA GLN A 634 -6.16 2.32 0.79
C GLN A 634 -6.21 3.45 1.80
N ILE A 635 -6.42 4.71 1.38
CA ILE A 635 -6.35 5.89 2.26
C ILE A 635 -7.32 5.86 3.45
N GLN A 636 -8.38 5.05 3.39
CA GLN A 636 -9.24 4.78 4.53
C GLN A 636 -8.46 4.24 5.74
N LYS A 637 -7.39 3.45 5.52
CA LYS A 637 -6.53 2.94 6.60
C LYS A 637 -5.85 4.07 7.38
N SER A 638 -5.38 5.11 6.68
CA SER A 638 -4.79 6.29 7.34
C SER A 638 -5.83 7.10 8.12
N LYS A 639 -7.07 7.18 7.63
CA LYS A 639 -8.19 7.75 8.40
C LYS A 639 -8.44 6.92 9.67
N ASP A 640 -8.52 5.59 9.54
CA ASP A 640 -8.74 4.66 10.66
C ASP A 640 -7.57 4.61 11.67
N ILE A 641 -6.35 4.97 11.24
CA ILE A 641 -5.18 5.13 12.11
C ILE A 641 -5.28 6.46 12.86
N PHE A 642 -5.52 7.57 12.17
CA PHE A 642 -5.72 8.87 12.78
C PHE A 642 -6.89 8.86 13.79
N ASP A 643 -8.06 8.35 13.39
CA ASP A 643 -9.27 8.36 14.21
C ASP A 643 -9.14 7.58 15.51
N ARG A 644 -8.36 6.50 15.49
CA ARG A 644 -8.11 5.59 16.60
C ARG A 644 -7.07 6.14 17.58
N ASN A 645 -6.07 6.88 17.08
CA ASN A 645 -5.02 7.45 17.90
C ASN A 645 -5.40 8.83 18.48
N LEU A 646 -6.31 9.56 17.84
CA LEU A 646 -6.82 10.84 18.34
C LEU A 646 -7.80 10.65 19.52
N ASP A 647 -7.27 10.37 20.72
CA ASP A 647 -8.05 10.38 21.96
C ASP A 647 -8.32 11.83 22.41
N LYS A 648 -9.60 12.21 22.46
CA LYS A 648 -10.11 13.50 22.95
C LYS A 648 -9.76 13.78 24.41
N LYS A 649 -9.35 12.78 25.20
CA LYS A 649 -8.85 12.96 26.58
C LYS A 649 -7.45 13.57 26.65
N LYS A 650 -6.61 13.41 25.61
CA LYS A 650 -5.32 14.10 25.55
C LYS A 650 -5.58 15.55 25.15
N PRO A 651 -4.99 16.55 25.84
CA PRO A 651 -5.33 17.95 25.60
C PRO A 651 -4.83 18.52 24.27
N SER A 652 -3.91 17.86 23.57
CA SER A 652 -3.34 18.32 22.31
C SER A 652 -2.49 17.26 21.59
N TRP A 653 -2.30 17.45 20.28
CA TRP A 653 -1.66 16.47 19.39
C TRP A 653 -0.76 17.12 18.33
N LEU A 654 0.33 16.44 17.96
CA LEU A 654 1.19 16.76 16.81
C LEU A 654 1.15 15.60 15.81
N ILE A 655 0.73 15.85 14.57
CA ILE A 655 0.40 14.83 13.57
C ILE A 655 1.28 14.99 12.32
N ILE A 656 1.86 13.90 11.82
CA ILE A 656 2.58 13.86 10.53
C ILE A 656 1.70 13.32 9.40
N ALA A 657 1.82 13.95 8.23
CA ALA A 657 1.35 13.51 6.93
C ALA A 657 2.29 14.10 5.84
N HIS A 658 2.06 13.79 4.56
CA HIS A 658 2.92 14.20 3.45
C HIS A 658 2.09 14.80 2.30
N ASP A 659 2.25 16.10 2.00
CA ASP A 659 1.42 16.79 0.99
C ASP A 659 1.82 16.50 -0.46
N VAL A 660 2.85 15.67 -0.65
CA VAL A 660 3.25 15.09 -1.93
C VAL A 660 2.31 13.97 -2.42
N HIS A 661 1.33 13.56 -1.62
CA HIS A 661 0.37 12.50 -1.97
C HIS A 661 -1.03 13.05 -2.21
N GLU A 662 -1.61 12.74 -3.38
CA GLU A 662 -2.95 13.17 -3.79
C GLU A 662 -4.01 12.86 -2.74
N GLN A 663 -4.05 11.60 -2.28
CA GLN A 663 -5.05 11.14 -1.32
C GLN A 663 -4.85 11.73 0.09
N THR A 664 -3.63 12.15 0.45
CA THR A 664 -3.40 12.91 1.68
C THR A 664 -4.08 14.27 1.61
N VAL A 665 -3.94 14.97 0.49
CA VAL A 665 -4.48 16.31 0.28
C VAL A 665 -5.99 16.30 0.05
N HIS A 666 -6.46 15.51 -0.92
CA HIS A 666 -7.86 15.53 -1.37
C HIS A 666 -8.81 14.65 -0.53
N ASN A 667 -8.32 13.81 0.38
CA ASN A 667 -9.14 12.80 1.05
C ASN A 667 -8.89 12.69 2.57
N LEU A 668 -7.63 12.52 3.00
CA LEU A 668 -7.27 12.40 4.43
C LEU A 668 -7.35 13.73 5.17
N THR A 669 -6.85 14.82 4.58
CA THR A 669 -6.78 16.11 5.28
C THR A 669 -8.16 16.67 5.62
N GLU A 670 -9.13 16.58 4.71
CA GLU A 670 -10.50 17.03 4.99
C GLU A 670 -11.14 16.21 6.12
N HIS A 671 -10.94 14.89 6.12
CA HIS A 671 -11.37 14.01 7.22
C HIS A 671 -10.75 14.42 8.55
N MET A 672 -9.44 14.68 8.59
CA MET A 672 -8.76 15.16 9.81
C MET A 672 -9.35 16.49 10.29
N LEU A 673 -9.55 17.47 9.40
CA LEU A 673 -10.10 18.78 9.75
C LEU A 673 -11.53 18.69 10.31
N GLN A 674 -12.38 17.86 9.70
CA GLN A 674 -13.74 17.60 10.18
C GLN A 674 -13.75 16.94 11.56
N ARG A 675 -12.91 15.92 11.77
CA ARG A 675 -12.77 15.23 13.06
C ARG A 675 -12.25 16.16 14.15
N LEU A 676 -11.25 17.00 13.87
CA LEU A 676 -10.73 17.99 14.82
C LEU A 676 -11.81 19.00 15.22
N ALA A 677 -12.59 19.51 14.26
CA ALA A 677 -13.70 20.42 14.53
C ALA A 677 -14.80 19.77 15.38
N HIS A 678 -15.19 18.53 15.08
CA HIS A 678 -16.12 17.73 15.89
C HIS A 678 -15.61 17.53 17.32
N ASP A 679 -14.32 17.26 17.48
CA ASP A 679 -13.71 17.04 18.79
C ASP A 679 -13.38 18.35 19.54
N GLY A 680 -13.62 19.51 18.94
CA GLY A 680 -13.42 20.82 19.57
C GLY A 680 -11.96 21.30 19.58
N PHE A 681 -11.09 20.64 18.80
CA PHE A 681 -9.70 21.04 18.62
C PHE A 681 -9.56 22.12 17.53
N ARG A 682 -8.60 23.03 17.72
CA ARG A 682 -8.15 23.97 16.69
C ARG A 682 -6.91 23.45 15.97
N ALA A 683 -6.93 23.43 14.63
CA ALA A 683 -5.75 23.18 13.81
C ALA A 683 -4.83 24.43 13.78
N VAL A 684 -3.61 24.31 14.30
CA VAL A 684 -2.64 25.41 14.50
C VAL A 684 -1.25 25.07 13.94
N THR A 685 -0.34 26.06 13.92
CA THR A 685 1.08 25.82 13.62
C THR A 685 1.80 25.11 14.78
N VAL A 686 2.93 24.45 14.53
CA VAL A 686 3.75 23.82 15.58
C VAL A 686 4.23 24.86 16.60
N GLY A 687 4.61 26.05 16.15
CA GLY A 687 4.96 27.18 17.00
C GLY A 687 3.83 27.58 17.95
N GLU A 688 2.60 27.79 17.45
CA GLU A 688 1.45 28.06 18.34
C GLU A 688 1.15 26.87 19.28
N CYS A 689 1.30 25.63 18.79
CA CYS A 689 1.15 24.39 19.57
C CYS A 689 2.16 24.27 20.72
N LEU A 690 3.31 24.94 20.62
CA LEU A 690 4.37 24.98 21.62
C LEU A 690 4.42 26.30 22.43
N ASP A 691 3.49 27.23 22.16
CA ASP A 691 3.42 28.58 22.72
C ASP A 691 4.62 29.49 22.35
N ASP A 692 5.22 29.26 21.17
CA ASP A 692 6.31 30.07 20.61
C ASP A 692 5.79 31.19 19.70
N PRO A 693 6.17 32.46 19.92
CA PRO A 693 5.68 33.58 19.13
C PRO A 693 6.25 33.59 17.69
N PRO A 694 5.48 34.02 16.67
CA PRO A 694 5.87 33.90 15.25
C PRO A 694 7.20 34.55 14.85
N GLU A 695 7.65 35.55 15.60
CA GLU A 695 8.92 36.24 15.41
C GLU A 695 10.14 35.35 15.68
N LEU A 696 9.98 34.21 16.38
CA LEU A 696 11.05 33.26 16.69
C LEU A 696 11.07 32.03 15.77
N TRP A 697 10.04 31.83 14.95
CA TRP A 697 9.96 30.69 14.00
C TRP A 697 10.98 30.78 12.86
N TYR A 698 11.55 31.96 12.62
CA TYR A 698 12.47 32.26 11.53
C TYR A 698 13.67 33.07 12.01
N ARG A 699 14.83 32.80 11.43
CA ARG A 699 16.05 33.60 11.55
C ARG A 699 16.13 34.57 10.37
N ALA A 700 16.21 35.87 10.67
CA ALA A 700 16.45 36.89 9.66
C ALA A 700 17.93 36.87 9.24
N ASP A 701 18.18 37.21 7.96
CA ASP A 701 19.51 37.52 7.42
C ASP A 701 19.73 39.05 7.45
N ASP A 702 19.43 39.67 8.59
CA ASP A 702 19.76 41.08 8.81
C ASP A 702 21.20 41.19 9.29
N GLY A 703 22.03 41.89 8.51
CA GLY A 703 23.38 42.30 8.91
C GLY A 703 23.33 43.33 10.05
N GLY A 704 22.91 42.89 11.24
CA GLY A 704 22.92 43.65 12.48
C GLY A 704 21.95 44.83 12.56
N ASN A 705 20.64 44.63 12.40
CA ASN A 705 19.65 45.52 13.04
C ASN A 705 18.24 44.89 13.12
N GLY A 706 17.99 44.11 14.18
CA GLY A 706 16.80 43.30 14.32
C GLY A 706 15.49 44.09 14.43
N GLN A 707 14.71 44.14 13.34
CA GLN A 707 13.26 44.36 13.40
C GLN A 707 12.55 43.79 12.16
N LEU A 708 11.91 42.63 12.31
CA LEU A 708 11.04 42.05 11.28
C LEU A 708 9.80 42.95 11.07
N SER A 709 9.79 43.72 9.98
CA SER A 709 8.64 44.55 9.62
C SER A 709 7.61 43.75 8.83
N LEU A 710 6.76 42.99 9.55
CA LEU A 710 5.51 42.45 9.02
C LEU A 710 4.56 43.61 8.67
N LYS A 711 4.66 44.14 7.45
CA LYS A 711 3.76 45.18 6.94
C LYS A 711 2.37 44.60 6.68
N SER A 712 1.44 44.85 7.60
CA SER A 712 0.03 44.59 7.40
C SER A 712 -0.53 45.45 6.26
N SER A 713 -0.96 44.81 5.18
CA SER A 713 -1.61 45.47 4.05
C SER A 713 -3.10 45.71 4.36
N GLN A 714 -3.40 46.80 5.08
CA GLN A 714 -4.76 47.34 5.04
C GLN A 714 -5.04 47.86 3.62
N GLY A 715 -6.03 47.26 2.96
CA GLY A 715 -6.39 47.62 1.60
C GLY A 715 -7.04 48.99 1.51
N SER A 716 -6.74 49.73 0.44
CA SER A 716 -7.52 50.88 0.01
C SER A 716 -7.88 50.71 -1.46
N LYS A 717 -9.19 50.70 -1.75
CA LYS A 717 -9.71 50.78 -3.11
C LYS A 717 -9.56 52.22 -3.59
N ASN A 718 -8.94 52.46 -4.76
CA ASN A 718 -9.58 53.20 -5.87
C ASN A 718 -8.61 53.52 -7.03
N PHE A 719 -9.11 53.24 -8.24
CA PHE A 719 -9.04 54.01 -9.49
C PHE A 719 -7.76 54.72 -9.99
N MET A 720 -7.54 54.48 -11.30
CA MET A 720 -7.00 55.36 -12.36
C MET A 720 -5.48 55.53 -12.57
N ALA A 721 -5.07 54.95 -13.71
CA ALA A 721 -4.52 55.64 -14.89
C ALA A 721 -3.34 56.64 -14.75
N SER A 722 -2.27 56.26 -15.45
CA SER A 722 -1.39 57.10 -16.27
C SER A 722 -0.50 58.19 -15.65
N SER A 723 0.81 57.97 -15.82
CA SER A 723 1.79 58.94 -16.36
C SER A 723 2.51 59.95 -15.45
N SER A 724 3.77 60.20 -15.84
CA SER A 724 4.60 61.38 -15.59
C SER A 724 5.34 61.60 -14.25
N ARG A 725 6.62 61.17 -14.28
CA ARG A 725 7.85 61.96 -14.04
C ARG A 725 7.97 62.93 -12.83
N LYS A 726 8.97 62.58 -11.99
CA LYS A 726 10.11 63.41 -11.52
C LYS A 726 9.94 64.54 -10.47
N GLU A 727 10.74 64.36 -9.41
CA GLU A 727 11.72 65.31 -8.81
C GLU A 727 11.41 66.16 -7.55
N SER A 728 12.44 66.16 -6.67
CA SER A 728 12.86 67.18 -5.69
C SER A 728 12.02 67.51 -4.43
N LYS A 729 12.39 66.86 -3.31
CA LYS A 729 13.10 67.45 -2.12
C LYS A 729 13.44 68.97 -2.14
N PRO A 730 13.78 69.64 -0.99
CA PRO A 730 13.47 69.32 0.44
C PRO A 730 13.35 70.55 1.42
N LYS A 731 13.30 70.25 2.74
CA LYS A 731 14.04 70.87 3.89
C LYS A 731 13.43 71.96 4.81
N ASN A 732 13.68 71.71 6.11
CA ASN A 732 13.95 72.62 7.26
C ASN A 732 12.80 73.17 8.15
N ASP A 733 12.60 72.55 9.33
CA ASP A 733 13.09 72.94 10.68
C ASP A 733 13.20 74.45 11.10
N PRO A 734 13.26 74.78 12.43
CA PRO A 734 12.73 74.09 13.64
C PRO A 734 12.21 75.07 14.76
N LYS A 735 12.07 74.56 16.01
CA LYS A 735 11.95 75.23 17.36
C LYS A 735 10.54 75.49 17.91
N LEU A 736 10.26 75.45 19.23
CA LEU A 736 10.92 74.92 20.46
C LEU A 736 9.94 75.15 21.66
N LYS A 737 10.15 74.46 22.82
CA LYS A 737 9.59 74.75 24.18
C LYS A 737 8.14 74.27 24.47
N THR A 738 7.72 73.83 25.68
CA THR A 738 8.40 73.53 26.97
C THR A 738 7.48 72.77 27.96
N PHE A 739 8.09 72.08 28.95
CA PHE A 739 7.69 71.90 30.37
C PHE A 739 6.66 70.85 30.85
N ARG A 740 7.06 70.16 31.94
CA ARG A 740 6.33 69.54 33.10
C ARG A 740 5.01 68.76 32.83
N GLY A 741 4.75 67.59 33.45
CA GLY A 741 5.52 66.75 34.39
C GLY A 741 4.59 65.89 35.28
N LYS A 742 5.10 64.78 35.85
CA LYS A 742 4.73 64.06 37.12
C LYS A 742 3.24 64.00 37.58
N SER A 743 2.68 62.90 38.13
CA SER A 743 3.14 61.52 38.42
C SER A 743 2.01 60.71 39.12
N LYS A 744 2.03 59.36 39.01
CA LYS A 744 1.65 58.35 40.06
C LYS A 744 0.19 58.25 40.59
N HIS A 745 -0.45 57.07 40.44
CA HIS A 745 -0.67 56.02 41.49
C HIS A 745 -2.02 56.18 42.27
N HIS A 746 -2.64 55.18 42.93
CA HIS A 746 -2.32 53.77 43.28
C HIS A 746 -3.64 52.94 43.43
N HIS A 747 -3.51 51.59 43.46
CA HIS A 747 -4.24 50.54 44.24
C HIS A 747 -5.65 50.79 44.87
N LYS A 748 -6.51 49.78 45.11
CA LYS A 748 -6.26 48.45 45.74
C LYS A 748 -7.47 47.49 45.56
N ALA A 749 -7.37 46.23 46.01
CA ALA A 749 -8.36 45.15 45.77
C ALA A 749 -8.84 44.41 47.04
N ALA A 750 -10.02 43.76 46.98
CA ALA A 750 -10.50 42.57 47.74
C ALA A 750 -11.93 42.19 47.25
N LYS A 751 -12.27 40.97 46.78
CA LYS A 751 -12.51 39.66 47.44
C LYS A 751 -13.72 39.59 48.42
N SER A 752 -14.80 38.87 48.05
CA SER A 752 -15.26 37.60 48.69
C SER A 752 -16.57 37.04 48.10
N GLN A 753 -16.88 35.77 48.42
CA GLN A 753 -17.96 34.90 47.91
C GLN A 753 -19.27 34.98 48.72
N ALA A 754 -20.41 34.59 48.13
CA ALA A 754 -21.37 33.60 48.69
C ALA A 754 -22.56 33.30 47.73
N ALA A 755 -23.08 32.07 47.82
CA ALA A 755 -24.39 31.59 47.33
C ALA A 755 -25.15 30.97 48.54
N PRO A 756 -26.33 30.30 48.47
CA PRO A 756 -27.19 29.92 47.33
C PRO A 756 -28.72 30.13 47.58
N VAL A 757 -29.59 29.57 46.72
CA VAL A 757 -30.81 28.75 47.02
C VAL A 757 -31.69 28.64 45.75
N ALA A 758 -32.40 27.51 45.60
CA ALA A 758 -33.12 27.10 44.38
C ALA A 758 -34.63 27.43 44.39
N LEU A 759 -35.28 27.37 43.22
CA LEU A 759 -36.60 26.72 43.08
C LEU A 759 -36.88 26.24 41.64
N VAL A 760 -37.93 25.42 41.50
CA VAL A 760 -38.27 24.56 40.34
C VAL A 760 -39.31 25.21 39.41
N GLY A 761 -39.26 24.87 38.11
CA GLY A 761 -40.35 25.18 37.15
C GLY A 761 -40.27 24.37 35.84
N PHE A 762 -41.17 23.40 35.66
CA PHE A 762 -41.34 22.60 34.44
C PHE A 762 -42.05 23.40 33.31
N GLY A 763 -41.81 23.05 32.04
CA GLY A 763 -42.60 23.55 30.90
C GLY A 763 -42.21 22.90 29.56
N MET A 764 -43.15 22.20 28.91
CA MET A 764 -42.95 21.35 27.73
C MET A 764 -43.25 22.04 26.37
N MET A 765 -42.81 21.34 25.30
CA MET A 765 -43.33 21.34 23.91
C MET A 765 -42.97 22.48 22.93
N GLY A 766 -42.61 22.08 21.71
CA GLY A 766 -42.33 22.99 20.59
C GLY A 766 -41.69 22.35 19.34
N LEU A 767 -41.98 21.08 19.03
CA LEU A 767 -41.50 20.42 17.80
C LEU A 767 -42.54 20.61 16.69
N PHE A 768 -42.28 21.47 15.70
CA PHE A 768 -42.84 21.44 14.34
C PHE A 768 -42.28 22.61 13.51
N PHE A 769 -41.43 22.32 12.51
CA PHE A 769 -41.75 22.51 11.08
C PHE A 769 -40.57 22.09 10.21
N LEU A 770 -40.81 21.13 9.32
CA LEU A 770 -39.86 20.74 8.28
C LEU A 770 -40.16 21.53 6.99
N ALA A 771 -39.09 21.85 6.25
CA ALA A 771 -39.01 22.24 4.84
C ALA A 771 -40.29 22.57 4.04
N ALA A 772 -40.30 23.76 3.41
CA ALA A 772 -40.29 23.89 1.94
C ALA A 772 -40.13 25.36 1.46
N ILE A 773 -39.81 25.52 0.16
CA ILE A 773 -39.84 26.76 -0.65
C ILE A 773 -38.64 27.71 -0.42
N LEU A 774 -37.50 27.49 -1.12
CA LEU A 774 -37.15 28.07 -2.44
C LEU A 774 -36.75 29.57 -2.43
N ILE A 775 -35.68 29.86 -3.20
CA ILE A 775 -35.14 31.20 -3.57
C ILE A 775 -34.09 31.79 -2.58
N GLN A 776 -32.85 31.27 -2.63
CA GLN A 776 -31.73 31.93 -3.32
C GLN A 776 -30.52 31.01 -3.46
#